data_AF-A0A7X5CZ68-F1
#
_entry.id   AF-A0A7X5CZ68-F1
#
_cell.length_a   1.000
_cell.length_b   1.000
_cell.length_c   1.000
_cell.angle_alpha   90.00
_cell.angle_beta   90.00
_cell.angle_gamma   90.00
#
_symmetry.space_group_name_H-M   'P 1'
#
loop_
_entity.id
_entity.type
_entity.pdbx_description
1 polymer ?
#
loop_
_entity_poly.entity_id
_entity_poly.type
_entity_poly.pdbx_seq_one_letter_code
_entity_poly.pdbx_strand_id
1 'polypeptide(L)'
;MKKGIFRRVISLIIATCMVFSLGITTYASDDALTRAELVKLLVDTTGQTEQAAAAAQRASVFQDVAEGSAYEGYINLAYANGLIDNTDNNCFNPDAPATQLDAAIMLLRLVQVPRELLDNADDYSAMAVDSGMTAGINYNAAATVSAAQFQQMVNGASGLIGKPYIGITWKSNTQNYESFKAVIRAAGGIPVELDQVVSNVVGYDAEGKVSAEFLNDSGMLKQQYADQIKAKDLSRSNAASVMQAIDGIFFTGGEDISPSLYAVPQTEANNGEDINATRDISDYTLMAYCFANDVPTFAACRGMQMMSIVSGSGFIQDIPNYYAANGRNVGDVHRMPPEARNRTYARHSVDILTGQSRWLYDVVGGATLDNVSSWHHQGLSPQDLAGTDLTLVAKSTVDGLDIVEGVEKQGQTYCMGVQFHPENDCALAVYENNPSAALCDVDICLTFFENLVAYAQDRPVIGISWGGDPDDYVDIQDIIRNVGGVVTHLPQIAGYDNAVDALRRVDGIVVTGGEDINPDLYGEEHSALLEDNTEYRDWRDTSDYNLIKAAVNTNKPMLAICRGMQMFNVVCGGGLIQDLPSYLGTTGDEYKVHRNRPNWARHDIIIGDNAKWMKDIIGDSYLMNVASWHHQVANPGRVGQGLTVVSYGPNDVIEAVEYQANTFALGVQFHPEADALGGSSAVCDPAVAANFFRSLVQHAN
;
A
#
# COMPACT_ATOMS: atom_id res chain seq x y z
N MET A 1 -13.06 12.01 12.52
CA MET A 1 -11.63 11.94 12.17
C MET A 1 -11.26 10.47 12.15
N LYS A 2 -10.79 9.90 11.03
CA LYS A 2 -10.28 8.52 11.01
C LYS A 2 -9.13 8.41 12.02
N LYS A 3 -9.03 7.31 12.78
CA LYS A 3 -8.00 7.10 13.82
C LYS A 3 -6.56 7.37 13.30
N GLY A 4 -6.28 7.02 12.05
CA GLY A 4 -4.98 7.24 11.40
C GLY A 4 -4.56 8.71 11.26
N ILE A 5 -5.49 9.64 11.05
CA ILE A 5 -5.17 11.07 10.83
C ILE A 5 -4.57 11.71 12.09
N PHE A 6 -5.10 11.37 13.27
CA PHE A 6 -4.59 11.92 14.54
C PHE A 6 -3.20 11.35 14.88
N ARG A 7 -2.96 10.05 14.62
CA ARG A 7 -1.63 9.43 14.81
C ARG A 7 -0.57 10.13 13.94
N ARG A 8 -0.88 10.42 12.67
CA ARG A 8 0.07 11.09 11.73
C ARG A 8 0.52 12.47 12.14
N VAL A 9 -0.38 13.33 12.63
CA VAL A 9 -0.02 14.71 13.02
C VAL A 9 1.00 14.70 14.15
N ILE A 10 0.85 13.78 15.10
CA ILE A 10 1.78 13.64 16.24
C ILE A 10 3.09 12.98 15.80
N SER A 11 3.02 11.99 14.90
CA SER A 11 4.18 11.34 14.27
C SER A 11 5.13 12.34 13.59
N LEU A 12 4.62 13.36 12.91
CA LEU A 12 5.46 14.36 12.20
C LEU A 12 6.34 15.19 13.16
N ILE A 13 5.81 15.51 14.35
CA ILE A 13 6.54 16.26 15.38
C ILE A 13 7.68 15.40 15.94
N ILE A 14 7.40 14.13 16.23
CA ILE A 14 8.38 13.18 16.76
C ILE A 14 9.51 12.92 15.75
N ALA A 15 9.15 12.68 14.48
CA ALA A 15 10.13 12.47 13.41
C ALA A 15 11.07 13.67 13.28
N THR A 16 10.52 14.89 13.30
CA THR A 16 11.32 16.12 13.24
C THR A 16 12.31 16.20 14.41
N CYS A 17 11.89 15.86 15.63
CA CYS A 17 12.79 15.83 16.79
C CYS A 17 13.92 14.80 16.68
N MET A 18 13.65 13.59 16.16
CA MET A 18 14.67 12.54 16.02
C MET A 18 15.70 12.83 14.91
N VAL A 19 15.29 13.47 13.81
CA VAL A 19 16.19 13.75 12.66
C VAL A 19 17.34 14.69 13.05
N PHE A 20 17.12 15.64 13.97
CA PHE A 20 18.18 16.54 14.43
C PHE A 20 19.25 15.86 15.30
N SER A 21 18.97 14.71 15.90
CA SER A 21 19.95 13.97 16.72
C SER A 21 20.90 13.05 15.94
N LEU A 22 20.55 12.69 14.70
CA LEU A 22 21.34 11.78 13.86
C LEU A 22 22.69 12.39 13.41
N GLY A 23 22.92 13.67 13.71
CA GLY A 23 24.15 14.40 13.38
C GLY A 23 25.34 14.17 14.32
N ILE A 24 25.24 13.30 15.34
CA ILE A 24 26.31 13.07 16.31
C ILE A 24 26.68 11.58 16.40
N THR A 25 27.46 11.03 15.47
CA THR A 25 28.17 9.75 15.74
C THR A 25 29.44 9.55 14.91
N THR A 26 30.59 9.70 15.56
CA THR A 26 31.82 8.95 15.21
C THR A 26 32.49 8.29 16.41
N TYR A 27 31.93 8.38 17.63
CA TYR A 27 32.57 7.90 18.88
C TYR A 27 31.58 7.43 19.98
N ALA A 28 30.48 6.75 19.64
CA ALA A 28 29.64 6.14 20.69
C ALA A 28 30.36 4.93 21.32
N SER A 29 30.39 4.83 22.65
CA SER A 29 31.06 3.74 23.37
C SER A 29 30.25 2.44 23.35
N ASP A 30 30.97 1.31 23.44
CA ASP A 30 30.38 -0.02 23.63
C ASP A 30 30.16 -0.38 25.11
N ASP A 31 30.49 0.53 26.03
CA ASP A 31 30.27 0.33 27.46
C ASP A 31 28.77 0.28 27.77
N ALA A 32 28.40 -0.57 28.73
CA ALA A 32 27.03 -0.71 29.20
C ALA A 32 26.56 0.59 29.87
N LEU A 33 25.38 1.08 29.46
CA LEU A 33 24.75 2.25 30.06
C LEU A 33 24.09 1.89 31.40
N THR A 34 24.10 2.82 32.34
CA THR A 34 23.15 2.85 33.45
C THR A 34 21.77 3.34 32.99
N ARG A 35 20.72 3.08 33.79
CA ARG A 35 19.35 3.56 33.51
C ARG A 35 19.29 5.08 33.40
N ALA A 36 20.03 5.81 34.24
CA ALA A 36 20.09 7.27 34.19
C ALA A 36 20.78 7.79 32.92
N GLU A 37 21.87 7.15 32.49
CA GLU A 37 22.57 7.50 31.24
C GLU A 37 21.71 7.23 30.02
N LEU A 38 20.98 6.11 29.99
CA LEU A 38 20.02 5.79 28.91
C LEU A 38 18.93 6.86 28.79
N VAL A 39 18.30 7.26 29.90
CA VAL A 39 17.26 8.30 29.89
C VAL A 39 17.81 9.65 29.45
N LYS A 40 19.01 10.02 29.89
CA LYS A 40 19.69 11.22 29.42
C LYS A 40 19.87 11.18 27.89
N LEU A 41 20.37 10.06 27.37
CA LEU A 41 20.59 9.88 25.93
C LEU A 41 19.29 9.99 25.14
N LEU A 42 18.19 9.39 25.61
CA LEU A 42 16.85 9.52 25.01
C LEU A 42 16.37 10.97 24.92
N VAL A 43 16.56 11.75 25.99
CA VAL A 43 16.15 13.17 26.04
C VAL A 43 17.04 14.05 25.16
N ASP A 44 18.34 13.75 25.09
CA ASP A 44 19.24 14.45 24.17
C ASP A 44 18.89 14.15 22.70
N THR A 45 18.54 12.89 22.39
CA THR A 45 18.06 12.45 21.06
C THR A 45 16.79 13.20 20.62
N THR A 46 15.97 13.66 21.55
CA THR A 46 14.76 14.43 21.24
C THR A 46 14.97 15.95 21.25
N GLY A 47 16.21 16.41 21.51
CA GLY A 47 16.55 17.83 21.56
C GLY A 47 15.95 18.56 22.77
N GLN A 48 15.59 17.84 23.84
CA GLN A 48 14.86 18.40 25.00
C GLN A 48 15.77 18.71 26.20
N THR A 49 17.08 18.85 26.00
CA THR A 49 18.07 19.10 27.06
C THR A 49 17.74 20.35 27.90
N GLU A 50 17.27 21.44 27.28
CA GLU A 50 16.87 22.66 28.01
C GLU A 50 15.63 22.43 28.90
N GLN A 51 14.70 21.60 28.44
CA GLN A 51 13.48 21.26 29.18
C GLN A 51 13.82 20.36 30.37
N ALA A 52 14.82 19.49 30.24
CA ALA A 52 15.34 18.70 31.34
C ALA A 52 15.95 19.58 32.43
N ALA A 53 16.69 20.63 32.07
CA ALA A 53 17.24 21.59 33.03
C ALA A 53 16.13 22.30 33.84
N ALA A 54 15.00 22.63 33.22
CA ALA A 54 13.84 23.17 33.92
C ALA A 54 13.16 22.14 34.82
N ALA A 55 13.07 20.88 34.38
CA ALA A 55 12.47 19.79 35.14
C ALA A 55 13.28 19.42 36.41
N ALA A 56 14.58 19.73 36.45
CA ALA A 56 15.43 19.57 37.63
C ALA A 56 15.05 20.50 38.81
N GLN A 57 14.23 21.54 38.57
CA GLN A 57 13.76 22.44 39.64
C GLN A 57 12.61 21.84 40.47
N ARG A 58 12.13 20.65 40.11
CA ARG A 58 11.08 19.93 40.83
C ARG A 58 11.70 18.67 41.41
N ALA A 59 11.35 18.37 42.67
CA ALA A 59 11.77 17.11 43.29
C ALA A 59 11.24 15.92 42.48
N SER A 60 12.08 14.91 42.30
CA SER A 60 11.70 13.66 41.65
C SER A 60 10.55 12.96 42.37
N VAL A 61 9.67 12.34 41.59
CA VAL A 61 8.64 11.42 42.11
C VAL A 61 9.25 10.10 42.59
N PHE A 62 10.47 9.80 42.14
CA PHE A 62 11.23 8.62 42.52
C PHE A 62 12.11 8.93 43.73
N GLN A 63 11.96 8.15 44.80
CA GLN A 63 12.61 8.37 46.09
C GLN A 63 14.13 8.09 46.07
N ASP A 64 14.59 7.33 45.09
CA ASP A 64 15.99 6.92 44.90
C ASP A 64 16.74 7.81 43.89
N VAL A 65 16.09 8.84 43.36
CA VAL A 65 16.73 9.89 42.57
C VAL A 65 17.09 11.04 43.51
N ALA A 66 18.40 11.20 43.76
CA ALA A 66 18.89 12.22 44.68
C ALA A 66 18.62 13.64 44.17
N GLU A 67 18.16 14.52 45.08
CA GLU A 67 18.01 15.95 44.82
C GLU A 67 19.36 16.56 44.40
N GLY A 68 19.37 17.30 43.29
CA GLY A 68 20.57 17.88 42.71
C GLY A 68 21.45 16.90 41.91
N SER A 69 20.98 15.67 41.65
CA SER A 69 21.65 14.73 40.74
C SER A 69 21.74 15.31 39.33
N ALA A 70 22.85 15.04 38.63
CA ALA A 70 23.04 15.44 37.24
C ALA A 70 21.97 14.87 36.28
N TYR A 71 21.26 13.81 36.70
CA TYR A 71 20.24 13.13 35.90
C TYR A 71 18.79 13.45 36.34
N GLU A 72 18.60 14.15 37.47
CA GLU A 72 17.26 14.38 38.06
C GLU A 72 16.29 15.02 37.06
N GLY A 73 16.72 16.07 36.37
CA GLY A 73 15.89 16.75 35.37
C GLY A 73 15.51 15.88 34.18
N TYR A 74 16.41 15.02 33.72
CA TYR A 74 16.16 14.11 32.59
C TYR A 74 15.14 13.04 32.97
N ILE A 75 15.29 12.44 34.16
CA ILE A 75 14.36 11.43 34.69
C ILE A 75 12.98 12.05 34.90
N ASN A 76 12.91 13.25 35.50
CA ASN A 76 11.64 13.96 35.71
C ASN A 76 10.93 14.27 34.39
N LEU A 77 11.67 14.71 33.37
CA LEU A 77 11.11 15.01 32.05
C LEU A 77 10.62 13.72 31.36
N ALA A 78 11.41 12.65 31.37
CA ALA A 78 11.02 11.38 30.77
C ALA A 78 9.76 10.80 31.43
N TYR A 79 9.64 10.91 32.77
CA TYR A 79 8.44 10.51 33.50
C TYR A 79 7.23 11.39 33.14
N ALA A 80 7.41 12.71 33.10
CA ALA A 80 6.35 13.64 32.73
C ALA A 80 5.83 13.41 31.29
N ASN A 81 6.70 12.97 30.39
CA ASN A 81 6.36 12.60 29.01
C ASN A 81 5.85 11.15 28.89
N GLY A 82 5.76 10.39 29.99
CA GLY A 82 5.29 9.00 30.00
C GLY A 82 6.23 7.99 29.34
N LEU A 83 7.51 8.34 29.16
CA LEU A 83 8.53 7.47 28.57
C LEU A 83 9.04 6.41 29.56
N ILE A 84 8.92 6.70 30.85
CA ILE A 84 9.24 5.79 31.96
C ILE A 84 8.08 5.76 32.96
N ASP A 85 7.90 4.62 33.63
CA ASP A 85 6.84 4.42 34.61
C ASP A 85 7.31 4.56 36.06
N ASN A 86 6.33 4.72 36.94
CA ASN A 86 6.51 4.64 38.39
C ASN A 86 5.78 3.41 38.96
N THR A 87 6.30 2.21 38.69
CA THR A 87 5.70 0.94 39.10
C THR A 87 6.42 0.26 40.29
N ASP A 88 7.72 0.52 40.48
CA ASP A 88 8.53 -0.15 41.51
C ASP A 88 8.59 0.64 42.82
N ASN A 89 7.45 0.79 43.50
CA ASN A 89 7.37 1.44 44.82
C ASN A 89 8.02 2.84 44.86
N ASN A 90 7.90 3.65 43.80
CA ASN A 90 8.58 4.94 43.67
C ASN A 90 10.11 4.85 43.54
N CYS A 91 10.67 3.75 43.02
CA CYS A 91 12.09 3.66 42.67
C CYS A 91 12.31 3.61 41.15
N PHE A 92 13.32 4.33 40.65
CA PHE A 92 13.77 4.27 39.25
C PHE A 92 15.04 3.43 39.05
N ASN A 93 15.87 3.31 40.08
CA ASN A 93 17.18 2.68 40.14
C ASN A 93 18.21 3.29 39.16
N PRO A 94 18.59 4.58 39.31
CA PRO A 94 19.37 5.32 38.32
C PRO A 94 20.73 4.68 37.96
N ASP A 95 21.41 4.08 38.94
CA ASP A 95 22.75 3.49 38.77
C ASP A 95 22.73 2.02 38.32
N ALA A 96 21.56 1.40 38.20
CA ALA A 96 21.46 0.02 37.74
C ALA A 96 21.78 -0.07 36.23
N PRO A 97 22.36 -1.18 35.74
CA PRO A 97 22.56 -1.39 34.31
C PRO A 97 21.24 -1.31 33.54
N ALA A 98 21.21 -0.54 32.46
CA ALA A 98 20.07 -0.47 31.56
C ALA A 98 20.05 -1.70 30.64
N THR A 99 18.87 -2.26 30.44
CA THR A 99 18.67 -3.40 29.55
C THR A 99 18.24 -2.97 28.15
N GLN A 100 18.35 -3.87 27.17
CA GLN A 100 17.80 -3.65 25.84
C GLN A 100 16.27 -3.54 25.87
N LEU A 101 15.59 -4.21 26.81
CA LEU A 101 14.16 -4.02 27.02
C LEU A 101 13.83 -2.61 27.55
N ASP A 102 14.63 -2.06 28.46
CA ASP A 102 14.44 -0.67 28.92
C ASP A 102 14.50 0.31 27.75
N ALA A 103 15.49 0.14 26.86
CA ALA A 103 15.62 0.94 25.64
C ALA A 103 14.40 0.76 24.72
N ALA A 104 13.95 -0.47 24.50
CA ALA A 104 12.80 -0.77 23.67
C ALA A 104 11.51 -0.13 24.20
N ILE A 105 11.25 -0.24 25.51
CA ILE A 105 10.07 0.37 26.16
C ILE A 105 10.06 1.88 25.94
N MET A 106 11.18 2.54 26.21
CA MET A 106 11.29 4.00 26.08
C MET A 106 11.10 4.46 24.62
N LEU A 107 11.71 3.75 23.66
CA LEU A 107 11.62 4.11 22.24
C LEU A 107 10.24 3.83 21.65
N LEU A 108 9.62 2.70 21.96
CA LEU A 108 8.27 2.37 21.49
C LEU A 108 7.22 3.37 22.02
N ARG A 109 7.39 3.82 23.28
CA ARG A 109 6.57 4.92 23.83
C ARG A 109 6.84 6.25 23.16
N LEU A 110 8.11 6.55 22.87
CA LEU A 110 8.51 7.78 22.21
C LEU A 110 7.91 7.90 20.80
N VAL A 111 7.90 6.82 20.03
CA VAL A 111 7.26 6.77 18.70
C VAL A 111 5.76 6.50 18.75
N GLN A 112 5.20 6.43 19.96
CA GLN A 112 3.77 6.27 20.23
C GLN A 112 3.14 5.03 19.60
N VAL A 113 3.81 3.89 19.73
CA VAL A 113 3.16 2.61 19.45
C VAL A 113 1.89 2.49 20.31
N PRO A 114 0.75 2.06 19.74
CA PRO A 114 -0.51 1.95 20.46
C PRO A 114 -0.36 1.13 21.74
N ARG A 115 -0.88 1.65 22.86
CA ARG A 115 -0.76 0.98 24.16
C ARG A 115 -1.49 -0.36 24.19
N GLU A 116 -2.51 -0.52 23.36
CA GLU A 116 -3.25 -1.77 23.18
C GLU A 116 -2.41 -2.91 22.60
N LEU A 117 -1.22 -2.60 22.08
CA LEU A 117 -0.25 -3.58 21.60
C LEU A 117 0.90 -3.80 22.59
N LEU A 118 0.85 -3.18 23.77
CA LEU A 118 1.99 -3.02 24.69
C LEU A 118 1.56 -3.15 26.16
N ASP A 119 0.95 -4.28 26.52
CA ASP A 119 0.42 -4.49 27.88
C ASP A 119 1.51 -4.93 28.86
N ASN A 120 2.46 -5.76 28.40
CA ASN A 120 3.48 -6.35 29.25
C ASN A 120 4.88 -6.38 28.58
N ALA A 121 5.91 -6.76 29.36
CA ALA A 121 7.30 -6.79 28.90
C ALA A 121 7.53 -7.63 27.64
N ASP A 122 6.82 -8.75 27.50
CA ASP A 122 6.93 -9.62 26.33
C ASP A 122 6.36 -8.94 25.09
N ASP A 123 5.27 -8.17 25.21
CA ASP A 123 4.69 -7.40 24.09
C ASP A 123 5.65 -6.31 23.60
N TYR A 124 6.28 -5.56 24.52
CA TYR A 124 7.31 -4.57 24.16
C TYR A 124 8.49 -5.25 23.46
N SER A 125 8.92 -6.39 23.97
CA SER A 125 10.03 -7.16 23.41
C SER A 125 9.69 -7.71 22.03
N ALA A 126 8.48 -8.26 21.84
CA ALA A 126 8.00 -8.78 20.57
C ALA A 126 7.86 -7.65 19.54
N MET A 127 7.19 -6.54 19.90
CA MET A 127 7.03 -5.38 19.02
C MET A 127 8.37 -4.78 18.61
N ALA A 128 9.37 -4.75 19.50
CA ALA A 128 10.72 -4.29 19.18
C ALA A 128 11.37 -5.12 18.06
N VAL A 129 11.18 -6.44 18.09
CA VAL A 129 11.72 -7.37 17.09
C VAL A 129 10.87 -7.36 15.81
N ASP A 130 9.56 -7.52 15.95
CA ASP A 130 8.60 -7.71 14.87
C ASP A 130 8.46 -6.48 13.99
N SER A 131 8.62 -5.28 14.56
CA SER A 131 8.64 -4.03 13.82
C SER A 131 9.96 -3.77 13.07
N GLY A 132 11.01 -4.54 13.38
CA GLY A 132 12.36 -4.34 12.85
C GLY A 132 13.16 -3.24 13.59
N MET A 133 12.66 -2.69 14.69
CA MET A 133 13.36 -1.67 15.48
C MET A 133 14.75 -2.15 15.94
N THR A 134 14.92 -3.45 16.18
CA THR A 134 16.18 -4.06 16.63
C THR A 134 17.01 -4.65 15.49
N ALA A 135 16.71 -4.31 14.23
CA ALA A 135 17.42 -4.88 13.07
C ALA A 135 18.93 -4.59 13.14
N GLY A 136 19.73 -5.64 12.93
CA GLY A 136 21.19 -5.60 13.03
C GLY A 136 21.74 -5.63 14.45
N ILE A 137 20.89 -5.85 15.46
CA ILE A 137 21.30 -6.10 16.85
C ILE A 137 20.95 -7.55 17.19
N ASN A 138 21.85 -8.25 17.89
CA ASN A 138 21.50 -9.52 18.52
C ASN A 138 20.68 -9.23 19.78
N TYR A 139 19.39 -8.98 19.58
CA TYR A 139 18.51 -8.51 20.63
C TYR A 139 18.24 -9.59 21.68
N ASN A 140 18.39 -9.21 22.94
CA ASN A 140 18.06 -10.00 24.12
C ASN A 140 17.54 -9.03 25.19
N ALA A 141 16.27 -9.15 25.54
CA ALA A 141 15.57 -8.28 26.48
C ALA A 141 16.34 -8.04 27.79
N ALA A 142 17.03 -9.06 28.32
CA ALA A 142 17.77 -8.98 29.59
C ALA A 142 19.23 -8.52 29.44
N ALA A 143 19.78 -8.45 28.23
CA ALA A 143 21.14 -8.00 28.01
C ALA A 143 21.26 -6.48 28.26
N THR A 144 22.44 -6.04 28.70
CA THR A 144 22.73 -4.62 28.85
C THR A 144 22.79 -3.93 27.48
N VAL A 145 22.40 -2.65 27.43
CA VAL A 145 22.44 -1.85 26.21
C VAL A 145 23.63 -0.87 26.24
N SER A 146 24.38 -0.78 25.15
CA SER A 146 25.41 0.25 24.95
C SER A 146 24.86 1.49 24.24
N ALA A 147 25.59 2.59 24.25
CA ALA A 147 25.21 3.80 23.50
C ALA A 147 25.10 3.53 21.99
N ALA A 148 26.01 2.73 21.43
CA ALA A 148 25.98 2.35 20.01
C ALA A 148 24.72 1.54 19.66
N GLN A 149 24.38 0.55 20.49
CA GLN A 149 23.16 -0.25 20.31
C GLN A 149 21.90 0.60 20.44
N PHE A 150 21.84 1.48 21.44
CA PHE A 150 20.70 2.39 21.62
C PHE A 150 20.51 3.29 20.40
N GLN A 151 21.58 3.86 19.84
CA GLN A 151 21.49 4.67 18.62
C GLN A 151 20.97 3.88 17.43
N GLN A 152 21.39 2.62 17.28
CA GLN A 152 20.86 1.75 16.24
C GLN A 152 19.36 1.46 16.45
N MET A 153 18.92 1.27 17.69
CA MET A 153 17.49 1.13 18.02
C MET A 153 16.71 2.43 17.76
N VAL A 154 17.29 3.61 18.01
CA VAL A 154 16.69 4.92 17.65
C VAL A 154 16.44 4.99 16.14
N ASN A 155 17.42 4.58 15.33
CA ASN A 155 17.28 4.54 13.87
C ASN A 155 16.13 3.61 13.46
N GLY A 156 16.08 2.40 14.05
CA GLY A 156 15.00 1.45 13.83
C GLY A 156 13.63 2.00 14.26
N ALA A 157 13.54 2.65 15.42
CA ALA A 157 12.32 3.23 15.96
C ALA A 157 11.80 4.37 15.07
N SER A 158 12.69 5.22 14.56
CA SER A 158 12.31 6.30 13.63
C SER A 158 11.63 5.76 12.37
N GLY A 159 12.04 4.57 11.92
CA GLY A 159 11.44 3.88 10.77
C GLY A 159 10.04 3.32 11.02
N LEU A 160 9.53 3.36 12.26
CA LEU A 160 8.16 2.96 12.60
C LEU A 160 7.14 4.10 12.42
N ILE A 161 7.63 5.34 12.44
CA ILE A 161 6.78 6.53 12.46
C ILE A 161 5.95 6.60 11.18
N GLY A 162 4.63 6.66 11.32
CA GLY A 162 3.69 6.76 10.19
C GLY A 162 3.42 5.45 9.44
N LYS A 163 4.03 4.33 9.84
CA LYS A 163 3.70 3.00 9.29
C LYS A 163 2.39 2.47 9.87
N PRO A 164 1.62 1.71 9.07
CA PRO A 164 0.36 1.13 9.52
C PRO A 164 0.64 -0.16 10.28
N TYR A 165 -0.26 -0.50 11.21
CA TYR A 165 -0.25 -1.78 11.88
C TYR A 165 -1.08 -2.78 11.07
N ILE A 166 -0.43 -3.81 10.53
CA ILE A 166 -1.06 -4.84 9.71
C ILE A 166 -1.26 -6.09 10.55
N GLY A 167 -2.53 -6.39 10.83
CA GLY A 167 -2.93 -7.58 11.57
C GLY A 167 -2.80 -8.84 10.72
N ILE A 168 -2.19 -9.88 11.28
CA ILE A 168 -2.14 -11.23 10.72
C ILE A 168 -3.12 -12.08 11.51
N THR A 169 -4.09 -12.68 10.81
CA THR A 169 -5.19 -13.41 11.47
C THR A 169 -4.72 -14.61 12.30
N TRP A 170 -5.42 -14.86 13.42
CA TRP A 170 -5.15 -15.93 14.41
C TRP A 170 -5.15 -17.36 13.85
N LYS A 171 -4.02 -17.86 13.40
CA LYS A 171 -3.92 -19.13 12.65
C LYS A 171 -3.89 -20.42 13.49
N SER A 172 -3.76 -21.55 12.79
CA SER A 172 -3.45 -22.86 13.38
C SER A 172 -1.95 -23.10 13.65
N ASN A 173 -1.64 -24.11 14.47
CA ASN A 173 -0.33 -24.29 15.09
C ASN A 173 0.85 -24.59 14.13
N THR A 174 0.63 -24.83 12.83
CA THR A 174 1.67 -25.27 11.89
C THR A 174 2.21 -24.19 10.95
N GLN A 175 1.53 -23.03 10.87
CA GLN A 175 1.97 -21.94 10.02
C GLN A 175 3.18 -21.20 10.62
N ASN A 176 3.99 -20.53 9.80
CA ASN A 176 5.12 -19.69 10.25
C ASN A 176 4.70 -18.21 10.27
N TYR A 177 4.71 -17.55 11.43
CA TYR A 177 4.35 -16.12 11.51
C TYR A 177 5.53 -15.25 11.10
N GLU A 178 6.76 -15.72 11.32
CA GLU A 178 7.99 -14.96 11.06
C GLU A 178 8.16 -14.66 9.56
N SER A 179 7.76 -15.59 8.69
CA SER A 179 7.74 -15.34 7.26
C SER A 179 6.73 -14.26 6.89
N PHE A 180 5.49 -14.31 7.41
CA PHE A 180 4.47 -13.29 7.14
C PHE A 180 4.89 -11.91 7.69
N LYS A 181 5.46 -11.87 8.89
CA LYS A 181 6.03 -10.64 9.49
C LYS A 181 7.14 -10.06 8.62
N ALA A 182 8.02 -10.89 8.07
CA ALA A 182 9.09 -10.44 7.17
C ALA A 182 8.51 -9.85 5.88
N VAL A 183 7.50 -10.48 5.27
CA VAL A 183 6.83 -9.97 4.07
C VAL A 183 6.14 -8.64 4.33
N ILE A 184 5.37 -8.51 5.42
CA ILE A 184 4.70 -7.25 5.79
C ILE A 184 5.71 -6.13 6.07
N ARG A 185 6.84 -6.43 6.75
CA ARG A 185 7.92 -5.45 6.95
C ARG A 185 8.54 -5.01 5.63
N ALA A 186 8.81 -5.96 4.73
CA ALA A 186 9.34 -5.67 3.40
C ALA A 186 8.39 -4.75 2.61
N ALA A 187 7.08 -4.96 2.73
CA ALA A 187 6.04 -4.11 2.15
C ALA A 187 5.86 -2.76 2.88
N GLY A 188 6.59 -2.49 3.97
CA GLY A 188 6.55 -1.23 4.69
C GLY A 188 5.53 -1.13 5.83
N GLY A 189 4.88 -2.22 6.22
CA GLY A 189 3.97 -2.30 7.36
C GLY A 189 4.66 -2.69 8.68
N ILE A 190 3.96 -2.49 9.80
CA ILE A 190 4.32 -3.08 11.09
C ILE A 190 3.42 -4.31 11.30
N PRO A 191 3.97 -5.53 11.30
CA PRO A 191 3.15 -6.72 11.47
C PRO A 191 2.70 -6.88 12.92
N VAL A 192 1.46 -7.32 13.11
CA VAL A 192 0.88 -7.63 14.42
C VAL A 192 0.18 -8.98 14.35
N GLU A 193 0.58 -9.93 15.20
CA GLU A 193 -0.19 -11.16 15.37
C GLU A 193 -1.49 -10.86 16.11
N LEU A 194 -2.63 -11.24 15.54
CA LEU A 194 -3.92 -11.01 16.18
C LEU A 194 -4.28 -12.14 17.13
N ASP A 195 -4.86 -11.74 18.27
CA ASP A 195 -5.54 -12.65 19.17
C ASP A 195 -6.75 -13.30 18.49
N GLN A 196 -7.17 -14.43 19.07
CA GLN A 196 -8.40 -15.11 18.67
C GLN A 196 -9.61 -14.19 18.83
N VAL A 197 -10.39 -14.06 17.75
CA VAL A 197 -11.71 -13.44 17.81
C VAL A 197 -12.71 -14.49 18.32
N VAL A 198 -13.34 -14.20 19.46
CA VAL A 198 -14.32 -15.06 20.13
C VAL A 198 -15.73 -14.46 20.03
N SER A 199 -16.73 -15.32 20.07
CA SER A 199 -18.14 -14.96 20.10
C SER A 199 -18.85 -15.65 21.27
N ASN A 200 -19.64 -14.89 22.03
CA ASN A 200 -20.44 -15.44 23.13
C ASN A 200 -21.66 -16.26 22.66
N VAL A 201 -21.77 -16.55 21.36
CA VAL A 201 -22.68 -17.55 20.79
C VAL A 201 -22.32 -18.97 21.25
N VAL A 202 -21.04 -19.22 21.50
CA VAL A 202 -20.52 -20.52 21.95
C VAL A 202 -19.67 -20.37 23.22
N GLY A 203 -19.42 -21.48 23.88
CA GLY A 203 -18.44 -21.61 24.97
C GLY A 203 -17.07 -22.06 24.45
N TYR A 204 -16.03 -21.72 25.20
CA TYR A 204 -14.64 -22.10 24.93
C TYR A 204 -14.04 -22.83 26.13
N ASP A 205 -13.16 -23.80 25.88
CA ASP A 205 -12.40 -24.49 26.93
C ASP A 205 -11.21 -23.65 27.43
N ALA A 206 -10.42 -24.22 28.33
CA ALA A 206 -9.27 -23.53 28.94
C ALA A 206 -8.17 -23.21 27.92
N GLU A 207 -8.14 -23.93 26.80
CA GLU A 207 -7.23 -23.76 25.68
C GLU A 207 -7.79 -22.84 24.59
N GLY A 208 -8.97 -22.25 24.81
CA GLY A 208 -9.62 -21.34 23.85
C GLY A 208 -10.33 -22.03 22.69
N LYS A 209 -10.48 -23.36 22.71
CA LYS A 209 -11.20 -24.10 21.67
C LYS A 209 -12.69 -24.12 21.94
N VAL A 210 -13.50 -24.10 20.89
CA VAL A 210 -14.96 -24.23 21.01
C VAL A 210 -15.30 -25.54 21.71
N SER A 211 -16.10 -25.47 22.77
CA SER A 211 -16.45 -26.64 23.57
C SER A 211 -17.27 -27.66 22.77
N ALA A 212 -17.03 -28.96 23.00
CA ALA A 212 -17.63 -30.06 22.23
C ALA A 212 -19.18 -30.04 22.20
N GLU A 213 -19.84 -29.44 23.18
CA GLU A 213 -21.31 -29.33 23.19
C GLU A 213 -21.87 -28.44 22.06
N PHE A 214 -21.05 -27.58 21.46
CA PHE A 214 -21.41 -26.72 20.32
C PHE A 214 -21.10 -27.36 18.97
N LEU A 215 -20.41 -28.51 18.97
CA LEU A 215 -19.91 -29.18 17.78
C LEU A 215 -20.68 -30.47 17.47
N ASN A 216 -20.75 -30.83 16.20
CA ASN A 216 -21.10 -32.18 15.76
C ASN A 216 -19.90 -33.12 15.95
N ASP A 217 -20.12 -34.42 15.82
CA ASP A 217 -19.04 -35.42 15.87
C ASP A 217 -17.95 -35.19 14.80
N SER A 218 -18.29 -34.49 13.71
CA SER A 218 -17.33 -34.07 12.68
C SER A 218 -16.44 -32.89 13.07
N GLY A 219 -16.65 -32.26 14.23
CA GLY A 219 -15.96 -31.02 14.61
C GLY A 219 -16.58 -29.74 14.02
N MET A 220 -17.56 -29.86 13.13
CA MET A 220 -18.32 -28.71 12.62
C MET A 220 -19.21 -28.08 13.71
N LEU A 221 -19.47 -26.78 13.61
CA LEU A 221 -20.50 -26.15 14.42
C LEU A 221 -21.88 -26.78 14.16
N LYS A 222 -22.65 -26.99 15.23
CA LYS A 222 -24.09 -27.28 15.09
C LYS A 222 -24.76 -26.10 14.38
N GLN A 223 -25.68 -26.42 13.46
CA GLN A 223 -26.26 -25.42 12.56
C GLN A 223 -26.87 -24.21 13.29
N GLN A 224 -27.54 -24.41 14.42
CA GLN A 224 -28.13 -23.33 15.22
C GLN A 224 -27.13 -22.28 15.74
N TYR A 225 -25.86 -22.66 15.90
CA TYR A 225 -24.79 -21.74 16.31
C TYR A 225 -24.13 -21.11 15.09
N ALA A 226 -23.92 -21.89 14.02
CA ALA A 226 -23.45 -21.37 12.74
C ALA A 226 -24.39 -20.27 12.20
N ASP A 227 -25.72 -20.45 12.30
CA ASP A 227 -26.71 -19.46 11.88
C ASP A 227 -26.62 -18.15 12.70
N GLN A 228 -26.29 -18.24 13.99
CA GLN A 228 -26.06 -17.06 14.83
C GLN A 228 -24.75 -16.34 14.48
N ILE A 229 -23.70 -17.06 14.10
CA ILE A 229 -22.46 -16.46 13.60
C ILE A 229 -22.70 -15.77 12.25
N LYS A 230 -23.44 -16.41 11.33
CA LYS A 230 -23.83 -15.85 10.02
C LYS A 230 -24.72 -14.61 10.13
N ALA A 231 -25.39 -14.40 11.27
CA ALA A 231 -26.13 -13.18 11.54
C ALA A 231 -25.22 -11.95 11.72
N LYS A 232 -23.89 -12.15 11.85
CA LYS A 232 -22.87 -11.08 11.95
C LYS A 232 -23.15 -10.08 13.07
N ASP A 233 -23.68 -10.55 14.20
CA ASP A 233 -23.89 -9.71 15.39
C ASP A 233 -22.55 -9.46 16.09
N LEU A 234 -21.85 -8.42 15.63
CA LEU A 234 -20.53 -8.03 16.16
C LEU A 234 -20.59 -7.55 17.62
N SER A 235 -21.76 -7.23 18.16
CA SER A 235 -21.89 -6.86 19.58
C SER A 235 -21.67 -8.04 20.53
N ARG A 236 -21.67 -9.26 19.98
CA ARG A 236 -21.47 -10.52 20.69
C ARG A 236 -20.03 -11.04 20.60
N SER A 237 -19.12 -10.27 20.02
CA SER A 237 -17.71 -10.66 19.85
C SER A 237 -16.73 -9.66 20.45
N ASN A 238 -15.47 -10.08 20.61
CA ASN A 238 -14.35 -9.21 20.98
C ASN A 238 -13.65 -8.57 19.76
N ALA A 239 -14.21 -8.68 18.54
CA ALA A 239 -13.54 -8.23 17.31
C ALA A 239 -13.12 -6.75 17.37
N ALA A 240 -13.94 -5.88 17.96
CA ALA A 240 -13.62 -4.47 18.13
C ALA A 240 -12.38 -4.21 19.01
N SER A 241 -12.16 -5.05 20.04
CA SER A 241 -10.99 -4.98 20.91
C SER A 241 -9.74 -5.44 20.17
N VAL A 242 -9.80 -6.60 19.49
CA VAL A 242 -8.69 -7.14 18.68
C VAL A 242 -8.27 -6.14 17.60
N MET A 243 -9.24 -5.41 17.03
CA MET A 243 -9.01 -4.44 15.96
C MET A 243 -8.69 -3.02 16.43
N GLN A 244 -8.53 -2.78 17.73
CA GLN A 244 -8.48 -1.42 18.26
C GLN A 244 -7.32 -0.59 17.69
N ALA A 245 -6.17 -1.24 17.45
CA ALA A 245 -4.93 -0.63 17.00
C ALA A 245 -4.54 -0.95 15.54
N ILE A 246 -5.35 -1.76 14.84
CA ILE A 246 -5.03 -2.33 13.53
C ILE A 246 -5.57 -1.46 12.39
N ASP A 247 -4.73 -1.20 11.39
CA ASP A 247 -5.05 -0.33 10.25
C ASP A 247 -5.40 -1.13 8.98
N GLY A 248 -4.93 -2.38 8.85
CA GLY A 248 -5.27 -3.29 7.77
C GLY A 248 -5.05 -4.75 8.16
N ILE A 249 -5.60 -5.70 7.40
CA ILE A 249 -5.49 -7.14 7.71
C ILE A 249 -5.03 -7.98 6.53
N PHE A 250 -4.15 -8.93 6.85
CA PHE A 250 -3.83 -10.09 6.02
C PHE A 250 -4.50 -11.37 6.59
N PHE A 251 -5.49 -11.91 5.88
CA PHE A 251 -6.07 -13.22 6.16
C PHE A 251 -5.23 -14.32 5.52
N THR A 252 -4.69 -15.20 6.37
CA THR A 252 -3.81 -16.29 5.94
C THR A 252 -4.60 -17.48 5.36
N GLY A 253 -3.88 -18.36 4.66
CA GLY A 253 -4.39 -19.70 4.33
C GLY A 253 -4.68 -20.55 5.58
N GLY A 254 -5.02 -21.83 5.43
CA GLY A 254 -5.26 -22.71 6.57
C GLY A 254 -6.09 -23.94 6.22
N GLU A 255 -6.70 -24.54 7.24
CA GLU A 255 -7.59 -25.70 7.12
C GLU A 255 -8.93 -25.40 6.45
N ASP A 256 -9.66 -26.44 6.12
CA ASP A 256 -10.98 -26.37 5.50
C ASP A 256 -12.00 -25.59 6.35
N ILE A 257 -12.87 -24.84 5.67
CA ILE A 257 -13.95 -24.09 6.32
C ILE A 257 -15.20 -24.95 6.41
N SER A 258 -15.84 -24.96 7.59
CA SER A 258 -17.03 -25.75 7.84
C SER A 258 -18.20 -25.43 6.87
N PRO A 259 -18.79 -26.44 6.23
CA PRO A 259 -20.01 -26.30 5.43
C PRO A 259 -21.25 -25.77 6.16
N SER A 260 -21.23 -25.76 7.50
CA SER A 260 -22.30 -25.15 8.32
C SER A 260 -22.38 -23.62 8.15
N LEU A 261 -21.27 -22.99 7.77
CA LEU A 261 -21.14 -21.54 7.57
C LEU A 261 -21.46 -21.07 6.15
N TYR A 262 -21.66 -21.97 5.20
CA TYR A 262 -22.03 -21.59 3.84
C TYR A 262 -23.39 -20.89 3.82
N ALA A 263 -23.64 -20.11 2.76
CA ALA A 263 -24.91 -19.42 2.57
C ALA A 263 -26.10 -20.39 2.60
N VAL A 264 -25.94 -21.52 1.91
CA VAL A 264 -26.79 -22.71 2.03
C VAL A 264 -25.96 -23.80 2.69
N PRO A 265 -26.27 -24.20 3.94
CA PRO A 265 -25.51 -25.23 4.63
C PRO A 265 -25.50 -26.57 3.87
N GLN A 266 -24.37 -27.26 3.92
CA GLN A 266 -24.19 -28.57 3.27
C GLN A 266 -23.72 -29.61 4.29
N THR A 267 -23.89 -30.89 3.94
CA THR A 267 -23.23 -31.98 4.67
C THR A 267 -21.75 -31.99 4.31
N GLU A 268 -20.90 -32.32 5.27
CA GLU A 268 -19.47 -32.51 5.07
C GLU A 268 -19.16 -33.55 3.99
N ALA A 269 -18.33 -33.16 3.02
CA ALA A 269 -17.90 -33.96 1.88
C ALA A 269 -16.46 -33.59 1.46
N ASN A 270 -15.62 -33.20 2.43
CA ASN A 270 -14.24 -32.77 2.23
C ASN A 270 -13.20 -33.91 2.36
N ASN A 271 -13.64 -35.16 2.30
CA ASN A 271 -12.79 -36.36 2.38
C ASN A 271 -12.01 -36.55 3.70
N GLY A 272 -12.53 -36.01 4.82
CA GLY A 272 -11.97 -36.24 6.15
C GLY A 272 -10.79 -35.34 6.52
N GLU A 273 -10.64 -34.23 5.80
CA GLU A 273 -9.71 -33.15 6.16
C GLU A 273 -10.21 -32.41 7.40
N ASP A 274 -9.28 -31.94 8.23
CA ASP A 274 -9.62 -31.34 9.53
C ASP A 274 -10.43 -30.05 9.37
N ILE A 275 -11.50 -29.91 10.16
CA ILE A 275 -12.30 -28.68 10.28
C ILE A 275 -12.03 -28.07 11.65
N ASN A 276 -11.74 -26.76 11.66
CA ASN A 276 -11.49 -26.01 12.88
C ASN A 276 -12.58 -24.96 13.14
N ALA A 277 -13.66 -25.37 13.80
CA ALA A 277 -14.75 -24.49 14.20
C ALA A 277 -14.29 -23.25 15.00
N THR A 278 -13.20 -23.37 15.76
CA THR A 278 -12.64 -22.25 16.53
C THR A 278 -12.08 -21.17 15.61
N ARG A 279 -11.29 -21.58 14.62
CA ARG A 279 -10.74 -20.68 13.58
C ARG A 279 -11.83 -20.14 12.67
N ASP A 280 -12.82 -20.96 12.34
CA ASP A 280 -13.98 -20.56 11.55
C ASP A 280 -14.75 -19.39 12.20
N ILE A 281 -15.05 -19.48 13.50
CA ILE A 281 -15.71 -18.38 14.23
C ILE A 281 -14.84 -17.12 14.23
N SER A 282 -13.54 -17.28 14.50
CA SER A 282 -12.60 -16.17 14.57
C SER A 282 -12.58 -15.40 13.25
N ASP A 283 -12.33 -16.09 12.13
CA ASP A 283 -12.20 -15.42 10.84
C ASP A 283 -13.52 -14.96 10.25
N TYR A 284 -14.60 -15.72 10.42
CA TYR A 284 -15.91 -15.27 9.95
C TYR A 284 -16.29 -13.95 10.61
N THR A 285 -16.10 -13.88 11.94
CA THR A 285 -16.43 -12.69 12.73
C THR A 285 -15.50 -11.53 12.41
N LEU A 286 -14.20 -11.79 12.25
CA LEU A 286 -13.21 -10.78 11.89
C LEU A 286 -13.44 -10.23 10.48
N MET A 287 -13.71 -11.08 9.50
CA MET A 287 -14.02 -10.67 8.12
C MET A 287 -15.31 -9.85 8.07
N ALA A 288 -16.34 -10.27 8.82
CA ALA A 288 -17.58 -9.49 8.97
C ALA A 288 -17.33 -8.11 9.60
N TYR A 289 -16.43 -8.03 10.59
CA TYR A 289 -16.01 -6.76 11.17
C TYR A 289 -15.28 -5.88 10.14
N CYS A 290 -14.34 -6.44 9.37
CA CYS A 290 -13.63 -5.71 8.32
C CYS A 290 -14.60 -5.16 7.27
N PHE A 291 -15.60 -5.94 6.87
CA PHE A 291 -16.62 -5.48 5.92
C PHE A 291 -17.48 -4.34 6.50
N ALA A 292 -17.88 -4.43 7.77
CA ALA A 292 -18.73 -3.44 8.40
C ALA A 292 -18.01 -2.10 8.67
N ASN A 293 -16.68 -2.12 8.80
CA ASN A 293 -15.87 -0.96 9.15
C ASN A 293 -14.93 -0.49 8.02
N ASP A 294 -15.06 -1.06 6.82
CA ASP A 294 -14.22 -0.76 5.65
C ASP A 294 -12.72 -0.81 5.97
N VAL A 295 -12.29 -1.92 6.59
CA VAL A 295 -10.89 -2.16 6.92
C VAL A 295 -10.16 -2.71 5.69
N PRO A 296 -9.06 -2.08 5.22
CA PRO A 296 -8.21 -2.62 4.17
C PRO A 296 -7.86 -4.08 4.41
N THR A 297 -8.24 -4.95 3.48
CA THR A 297 -8.14 -6.40 3.65
C THR A 297 -7.52 -7.06 2.43
N PHE A 298 -6.49 -7.88 2.67
CA PHE A 298 -5.96 -8.83 1.70
C PHE A 298 -6.11 -10.25 2.24
N ALA A 299 -6.57 -11.19 1.42
CA ALA A 299 -6.88 -12.54 1.85
C ALA A 299 -6.28 -13.59 0.89
N ALA A 300 -5.53 -14.55 1.42
CA ALA A 300 -4.92 -15.63 0.63
C ALA A 300 -5.54 -16.99 0.96
N CYS A 301 -5.79 -17.80 -0.06
CA CYS A 301 -6.30 -19.17 0.04
C CYS A 301 -7.57 -19.27 0.91
N ARG A 302 -7.47 -19.88 2.10
CA ARG A 302 -8.56 -19.96 3.09
C ARG A 302 -9.15 -18.58 3.42
N GLY A 303 -8.33 -17.53 3.46
CA GLY A 303 -8.80 -16.16 3.65
C GLY A 303 -9.80 -15.74 2.57
N MET A 304 -9.48 -15.99 1.28
CA MET A 304 -10.37 -15.68 0.16
C MET A 304 -11.66 -16.53 0.23
N GLN A 305 -11.54 -17.78 0.62
CA GLN A 305 -12.68 -18.67 0.82
C GLN A 305 -13.61 -18.13 1.92
N MET A 306 -13.05 -17.70 3.05
CA MET A 306 -13.82 -17.08 4.14
C MET A 306 -14.46 -15.77 3.69
N MET A 307 -13.73 -14.93 2.94
CA MET A 307 -14.25 -13.71 2.34
C MET A 307 -15.49 -13.98 1.49
N SER A 308 -15.46 -15.05 0.69
CA SER A 308 -16.57 -15.48 -0.16
C SER A 308 -17.76 -15.99 0.64
N ILE A 309 -17.52 -16.87 1.62
CA ILE A 309 -18.54 -17.43 2.50
C ILE A 309 -19.25 -16.34 3.32
N VAL A 310 -18.49 -15.38 3.88
CA VAL A 310 -19.05 -14.22 4.61
C VAL A 310 -19.86 -13.33 3.67
N SER A 311 -19.51 -13.24 2.39
CA SER A 311 -20.29 -12.51 1.37
C SER A 311 -21.54 -13.26 0.89
N GLY A 312 -21.75 -14.50 1.38
CA GLY A 312 -22.93 -15.30 1.07
C GLY A 312 -22.79 -16.15 -0.20
N SER A 313 -21.56 -16.51 -0.59
CA SER A 313 -21.33 -17.37 -1.75
C SER A 313 -21.77 -18.83 -1.52
N GLY A 314 -21.95 -19.55 -2.63
CA GLY A 314 -21.82 -21.01 -2.67
C GLY A 314 -20.37 -21.45 -2.47
N PHE A 315 -20.12 -22.76 -2.50
CA PHE A 315 -18.79 -23.29 -2.23
C PHE A 315 -18.59 -24.73 -2.73
N ILE A 316 -17.38 -25.03 -3.21
CA ILE A 316 -16.91 -26.35 -3.60
C ILE A 316 -16.08 -26.93 -2.44
N GLN A 317 -16.57 -27.99 -1.81
CA GLN A 317 -15.87 -28.68 -0.71
C GLN A 317 -14.69 -29.54 -1.17
N ASP A 318 -14.70 -30.00 -2.42
CA ASP A 318 -13.60 -30.76 -3.01
C ASP A 318 -13.61 -30.62 -4.54
N ILE A 319 -12.58 -29.96 -5.08
CA ILE A 319 -12.42 -29.64 -6.50
C ILE A 319 -12.32 -30.92 -7.34
N PRO A 320 -11.51 -31.94 -7.00
CA PRO A 320 -11.50 -33.21 -7.74
C PRO A 320 -12.88 -33.87 -7.84
N ASN A 321 -13.65 -33.92 -6.74
CA ASN A 321 -15.01 -34.46 -6.74
C ASN A 321 -15.97 -33.62 -7.58
N TYR A 322 -15.86 -32.29 -7.53
CA TYR A 322 -16.65 -31.37 -8.38
C TYR A 322 -16.37 -31.60 -9.88
N TYR A 323 -15.11 -31.76 -10.27
CA TYR A 323 -14.74 -32.10 -11.65
C TYR A 323 -15.29 -33.46 -12.06
N ALA A 324 -15.13 -34.48 -11.21
CA ALA A 324 -15.63 -35.82 -11.48
C ALA A 324 -17.17 -35.84 -11.66
N ALA A 325 -17.91 -35.09 -10.85
CA ALA A 325 -19.36 -34.94 -10.96
C ALA A 325 -19.80 -34.29 -12.28
N ASN A 326 -18.92 -33.50 -12.90
CA ASN A 326 -19.14 -32.87 -14.20
C ASN A 326 -18.54 -33.67 -15.38
N GLY A 327 -18.04 -34.89 -15.13
CA GLY A 327 -17.40 -35.71 -16.15
C GLY A 327 -16.11 -35.11 -16.69
N ARG A 328 -15.32 -34.49 -15.81
CA ARG A 328 -14.05 -33.80 -16.07
C ARG A 328 -12.96 -34.26 -15.10
N ASN A 329 -11.71 -33.89 -15.37
CA ASN A 329 -10.58 -34.18 -14.48
C ASN A 329 -9.66 -32.96 -14.30
N VAL A 330 -9.47 -32.53 -13.06
CA VAL A 330 -8.62 -31.39 -12.71
C VAL A 330 -7.13 -31.75 -12.61
N GLY A 331 -6.81 -33.04 -12.49
CA GLY A 331 -5.46 -33.50 -12.19
C GLY A 331 -4.93 -32.94 -10.88
N ASP A 332 -3.66 -32.54 -10.88
CA ASP A 332 -2.94 -32.07 -9.68
C ASP A 332 -2.77 -30.54 -9.66
N VAL A 333 -3.54 -29.81 -10.48
CA VAL A 333 -3.33 -28.38 -10.77
C VAL A 333 -3.40 -27.51 -9.50
N HIS A 334 -4.40 -27.76 -8.64
CA HIS A 334 -4.61 -26.94 -7.44
C HIS A 334 -3.96 -27.50 -6.17
N ARG A 335 -3.76 -28.83 -6.10
CA ARG A 335 -3.11 -29.51 -4.98
C ARG A 335 -2.57 -30.86 -5.41
N MET A 336 -1.31 -31.14 -5.07
CA MET A 336 -0.73 -32.47 -5.29
C MET A 336 -1.42 -33.52 -4.39
N PRO A 337 -1.63 -34.75 -4.90
CA PRO A 337 -2.30 -35.80 -4.15
C PRO A 337 -1.46 -36.24 -2.94
N PRO A 338 -2.09 -36.74 -1.86
CA PRO A 338 -1.41 -37.12 -0.62
C PRO A 338 -0.24 -38.10 -0.80
N GLU A 339 -0.33 -38.99 -1.79
CA GLU A 339 0.66 -40.02 -2.12
C GLU A 339 1.84 -39.54 -2.98
N ALA A 340 1.87 -38.27 -3.40
CA ALA A 340 2.94 -37.73 -4.22
C ALA A 340 4.31 -37.79 -3.51
N ARG A 341 5.31 -38.38 -4.16
CA ARG A 341 6.65 -38.61 -3.57
C ARG A 341 7.38 -37.33 -3.11
N ASN A 342 7.15 -36.21 -3.80
CA ASN A 342 7.70 -34.89 -3.48
C ASN A 342 6.56 -33.88 -3.34
N ARG A 343 5.55 -34.21 -2.52
CA ARG A 343 4.36 -33.38 -2.33
C ARG A 343 4.76 -31.97 -1.87
N THR A 344 4.51 -30.99 -2.72
CA THR A 344 4.79 -29.56 -2.51
C THR A 344 3.66 -28.73 -3.14
N TYR A 345 3.74 -27.41 -3.05
CA TYR A 345 2.80 -26.51 -3.73
C TYR A 345 2.72 -26.83 -5.22
N ALA A 346 1.51 -27.05 -5.71
CA ALA A 346 1.24 -27.11 -7.13
C ALA A 346 1.50 -25.72 -7.75
N ARG A 347 1.75 -25.69 -9.05
CA ARG A 347 2.07 -24.47 -9.80
C ARG A 347 1.22 -24.42 -11.05
N HIS A 348 0.58 -23.29 -11.29
CA HIS A 348 -0.23 -23.07 -12.49
C HIS A 348 -0.32 -21.58 -12.82
N SER A 349 -0.91 -21.28 -13.96
CA SER A 349 -1.22 -19.91 -14.39
C SER A 349 -2.65 -19.54 -13.98
N VAL A 350 -2.86 -18.24 -13.81
CA VAL A 350 -4.15 -17.63 -13.48
C VAL A 350 -4.47 -16.55 -14.50
N ASP A 351 -5.67 -16.59 -15.06
CA ASP A 351 -6.17 -15.57 -15.98
C ASP A 351 -6.74 -14.39 -15.18
N ILE A 352 -6.27 -13.18 -15.46
CA ILE A 352 -6.72 -11.94 -14.84
C ILE A 352 -7.81 -11.30 -15.71
N LEU A 353 -8.97 -11.05 -15.13
CA LEU A 353 -10.11 -10.40 -15.80
C LEU A 353 -9.93 -8.88 -15.75
N THR A 354 -9.06 -8.36 -16.61
CA THR A 354 -8.57 -6.97 -16.60
C THR A 354 -9.70 -5.92 -16.63
N GLY A 355 -10.77 -6.16 -17.38
CA GLY A 355 -11.93 -5.24 -17.43
C GLY A 355 -12.87 -5.31 -16.21
N GLN A 356 -12.66 -6.25 -15.30
CA GLN A 356 -13.46 -6.44 -14.09
C GLN A 356 -12.69 -6.09 -12.82
N SER A 357 -11.36 -6.23 -12.82
CA SER A 357 -10.52 -5.97 -11.65
C SER A 357 -10.34 -4.48 -11.38
N ARG A 358 -10.39 -4.13 -10.09
CA ARG A 358 -10.02 -2.81 -9.56
C ARG A 358 -8.61 -2.79 -9.00
N TRP A 359 -8.13 -3.88 -8.41
CA TRP A 359 -6.85 -3.92 -7.70
C TRP A 359 -5.93 -5.01 -8.22
N LEU A 360 -6.46 -6.22 -8.46
CA LEU A 360 -5.64 -7.35 -8.89
C LEU A 360 -4.88 -7.08 -10.19
N TYR A 361 -5.51 -6.40 -11.16
CA TYR A 361 -4.83 -6.01 -12.39
C TYR A 361 -3.68 -5.03 -12.14
N ASP A 362 -3.85 -4.07 -11.24
CA ASP A 362 -2.78 -3.12 -10.88
C ASP A 362 -1.62 -3.79 -10.14
N VAL A 363 -1.87 -4.92 -9.48
CA VAL A 363 -0.83 -5.73 -8.85
C VAL A 363 -0.06 -6.55 -9.90
N VAL A 364 -0.78 -7.19 -10.82
CA VAL A 364 -0.17 -8.13 -11.78
C VAL A 364 0.42 -7.44 -13.00
N GLY A 365 -0.14 -6.31 -13.43
CA GLY A 365 0.26 -5.61 -14.64
C GLY A 365 -0.14 -6.30 -15.96
N GLY A 366 -0.69 -7.52 -15.90
CA GLY A 366 -0.95 -8.34 -17.08
C GLY A 366 -2.27 -9.10 -17.05
N ALA A 367 -2.61 -9.72 -18.19
CA ALA A 367 -3.79 -10.57 -18.33
C ALA A 367 -3.61 -11.98 -17.75
N THR A 368 -2.38 -12.33 -17.32
CA THR A 368 -2.05 -13.64 -16.75
C THR A 368 -0.98 -13.48 -15.67
N LEU A 369 -1.07 -14.26 -14.60
CA LEU A 369 0.01 -14.47 -13.63
C LEU A 369 0.43 -15.94 -13.66
N ASP A 370 1.70 -16.20 -13.98
CA ASP A 370 2.25 -17.55 -14.10
C ASP A 370 2.89 -18.06 -12.80
N ASN A 371 2.94 -19.40 -12.66
CA ASN A 371 3.63 -20.11 -11.57
C ASN A 371 3.16 -19.77 -10.15
N VAL A 372 1.90 -19.39 -9.97
CA VAL A 372 1.35 -19.14 -8.63
C VAL A 372 1.46 -20.42 -7.78
N SER A 373 1.77 -20.27 -6.49
CA SER A 373 1.80 -21.41 -5.56
C SER A 373 0.39 -21.77 -5.09
N SER A 374 0.01 -23.03 -5.29
CA SER A 374 -1.33 -23.53 -4.98
C SER A 374 -1.31 -24.73 -4.04
N TRP A 375 -2.12 -24.65 -2.98
CA TRP A 375 -2.34 -25.74 -2.04
C TRP A 375 -3.78 -25.69 -1.52
N HIS A 376 -4.73 -25.89 -2.42
CA HIS A 376 -6.15 -25.91 -2.05
C HIS A 376 -6.89 -27.00 -2.83
N HIS A 377 -7.85 -27.63 -2.16
CA HIS A 377 -8.83 -28.50 -2.81
C HIS A 377 -10.27 -28.04 -2.57
N GLN A 378 -10.46 -27.05 -1.69
CA GLN A 378 -11.68 -26.25 -1.62
C GLN A 378 -11.58 -25.06 -2.58
N GLY A 379 -12.72 -24.52 -3.01
CA GLY A 379 -12.75 -23.35 -3.88
C GLY A 379 -14.16 -22.92 -4.28
N LEU A 380 -14.25 -22.11 -5.32
CA LEU A 380 -15.52 -21.62 -5.86
C LEU A 380 -15.56 -21.78 -7.37
N SER A 381 -16.77 -22.04 -7.89
CA SER A 381 -17.09 -21.80 -9.30
C SER A 381 -17.55 -20.35 -9.49
N PRO A 382 -17.51 -19.79 -10.71
CA PRO A 382 -18.11 -18.49 -11.00
C PRO A 382 -19.60 -18.41 -10.62
N GLN A 383 -20.33 -19.52 -10.67
CA GLN A 383 -21.75 -19.56 -10.32
C GLN A 383 -21.97 -19.39 -8.80
N ASP A 384 -21.01 -19.79 -7.98
CA ASP A 384 -21.10 -19.64 -6.52
C ASP A 384 -21.06 -18.18 -6.07
N LEU A 385 -20.53 -17.27 -6.90
CA LEU A 385 -20.49 -15.84 -6.63
C LEU A 385 -21.81 -15.13 -6.97
N ALA A 386 -22.74 -15.79 -7.66
CA ALA A 386 -23.98 -15.17 -8.11
C ALA A 386 -24.82 -14.67 -6.92
N GLY A 387 -25.20 -13.39 -6.95
CA GLY A 387 -26.00 -12.75 -5.91
C GLY A 387 -25.19 -12.25 -4.71
N THR A 388 -23.88 -12.48 -4.68
CA THR A 388 -22.97 -11.80 -3.75
C THR A 388 -22.60 -10.41 -4.28
N ASP A 389 -21.92 -9.62 -3.45
CA ASP A 389 -21.32 -8.35 -3.84
C ASP A 389 -19.81 -8.46 -4.14
N LEU A 390 -19.35 -9.68 -4.43
CA LEU A 390 -18.00 -9.95 -4.90
C LEU A 390 -17.95 -9.92 -6.43
N THR A 391 -16.88 -9.33 -6.94
CA THR A 391 -16.54 -9.36 -8.37
C THR A 391 -15.53 -10.45 -8.61
N LEU A 392 -15.78 -11.32 -9.59
CA LEU A 392 -14.80 -12.27 -10.09
C LEU A 392 -13.72 -11.50 -10.85
N VAL A 393 -12.47 -11.62 -10.43
CA VAL A 393 -11.36 -10.87 -11.05
C VAL A 393 -10.23 -11.75 -11.56
N ALA A 394 -10.19 -13.01 -11.14
CA ALA A 394 -9.26 -13.98 -11.70
C ALA A 394 -9.81 -15.41 -11.61
N LYS A 395 -9.38 -16.24 -12.55
CA LYS A 395 -9.77 -17.65 -12.62
C LYS A 395 -8.69 -18.52 -13.24
N SER A 396 -8.78 -19.81 -13.02
CA SER A 396 -8.05 -20.83 -13.77
C SER A 396 -9.07 -21.69 -14.52
N THR A 397 -8.72 -22.11 -15.73
CA THR A 397 -9.58 -22.94 -16.59
C THR A 397 -8.91 -24.28 -16.85
N VAL A 398 -9.46 -25.38 -16.30
CA VAL A 398 -8.95 -26.74 -16.51
C VAL A 398 -10.07 -27.61 -17.06
N ASP A 399 -9.80 -28.36 -18.14
CA ASP A 399 -10.77 -29.27 -18.77
C ASP A 399 -12.15 -28.61 -19.06
N GLY A 400 -12.14 -27.31 -19.34
CA GLY A 400 -13.32 -26.50 -19.63
C GLY A 400 -14.19 -26.10 -18.43
N LEU A 401 -13.69 -26.28 -17.21
CA LEU A 401 -14.31 -25.75 -15.98
C LEU A 401 -13.45 -24.63 -15.41
N ASP A 402 -14.13 -23.60 -14.93
CA ASP A 402 -13.52 -22.44 -14.28
C ASP A 402 -13.49 -22.67 -12.76
N ILE A 403 -12.33 -22.43 -12.14
CA ILE A 403 -12.18 -22.23 -10.69
C ILE A 403 -11.82 -20.77 -10.44
N VAL A 404 -12.49 -20.17 -9.46
CA VAL A 404 -12.22 -18.79 -9.04
C VAL A 404 -10.88 -18.72 -8.32
N GLU A 405 -10.00 -17.84 -8.81
CA GLU A 405 -8.65 -17.62 -8.26
C GLU A 405 -8.49 -16.25 -7.63
N GLY A 406 -9.40 -15.32 -7.90
CA GLY A 406 -9.41 -14.00 -7.29
C GLY A 406 -10.78 -13.35 -7.27
N VAL A 407 -11.08 -12.68 -6.16
CA VAL A 407 -12.30 -11.91 -5.93
C VAL A 407 -12.01 -10.55 -5.31
N GLU A 408 -12.84 -9.57 -5.61
CA GLU A 408 -12.77 -8.23 -5.02
C GLU A 408 -14.14 -7.80 -4.50
N LYS A 409 -14.14 -7.15 -3.33
CA LYS A 409 -15.31 -6.44 -2.80
C LYS A 409 -15.17 -4.95 -3.10
N GLN A 410 -15.43 -4.57 -4.34
CA GLN A 410 -15.09 -3.24 -4.89
C GLN A 410 -15.80 -2.06 -4.24
N GLY A 411 -16.84 -2.30 -3.44
CA GLY A 411 -17.50 -1.27 -2.63
C GLY A 411 -16.69 -0.80 -1.41
N GLN A 412 -15.58 -1.48 -1.07
CA GLN A 412 -14.67 -1.11 0.00
C GLN A 412 -13.53 -0.21 -0.51
N THR A 413 -12.81 0.40 0.44
CA THR A 413 -11.56 1.12 0.21
C THR A 413 -10.50 0.20 -0.39
N TYR A 414 -10.31 -0.99 0.20
CA TYR A 414 -9.47 -2.07 -0.33
C TYR A 414 -9.89 -3.41 0.24
N CYS A 415 -10.31 -4.35 -0.60
CA CYS A 415 -10.73 -5.67 -0.15
C CYS A 415 -10.60 -6.70 -1.28
N MET A 416 -9.49 -7.43 -1.27
CA MET A 416 -9.12 -8.38 -2.31
C MET A 416 -8.79 -9.74 -1.69
N GLY A 417 -9.20 -10.80 -2.36
CA GLY A 417 -8.81 -12.16 -2.03
C GLY A 417 -8.28 -12.91 -3.25
N VAL A 418 -7.25 -13.73 -3.04
CA VAL A 418 -6.69 -14.66 -4.04
C VAL A 418 -6.64 -16.08 -3.48
N GLN A 419 -6.77 -17.08 -4.33
CA GLN A 419 -6.83 -18.48 -3.91
C GLN A 419 -5.42 -19.11 -3.78
N PHE A 420 -4.44 -18.58 -4.51
CA PHE A 420 -3.02 -18.92 -4.42
C PHE A 420 -2.30 -18.18 -3.27
N HIS A 421 -1.00 -18.44 -3.10
CA HIS A 421 -0.21 -18.01 -1.94
C HIS A 421 0.97 -17.08 -2.27
N PRO A 422 0.73 -15.79 -2.60
CA PRO A 422 1.84 -14.86 -2.88
C PRO A 422 2.81 -14.71 -1.70
N GLU A 423 2.34 -14.91 -0.46
CA GLU A 423 3.20 -14.86 0.73
C GLU A 423 4.31 -15.91 0.74
N ASN A 424 4.12 -17.05 0.07
CA ASN A 424 5.11 -18.12 0.05
C ASN A 424 6.31 -17.75 -0.83
N ASP A 425 6.07 -17.25 -2.04
CA ASP A 425 7.14 -16.85 -2.96
C ASP A 425 7.84 -15.58 -2.44
N CYS A 426 7.12 -14.65 -1.80
CA CYS A 426 7.75 -13.55 -1.05
C CYS A 426 8.65 -14.06 0.07
N ALA A 427 8.18 -15.01 0.90
CA ALA A 427 8.94 -15.53 2.03
C ALA A 427 10.27 -16.17 1.59
N LEU A 428 10.29 -16.88 0.46
CA LEU A 428 11.52 -17.43 -0.11
C LEU A 428 12.55 -16.32 -0.37
N ALA A 429 12.12 -15.18 -0.91
CA ALA A 429 13.00 -14.06 -1.19
C ALA A 429 13.42 -13.29 0.07
N VAL A 430 12.46 -12.83 0.88
CA VAL A 430 12.70 -11.82 1.94
C VAL A 430 12.97 -12.41 3.32
N TYR A 431 12.58 -13.66 3.57
CA TYR A 431 12.80 -14.33 4.86
C TYR A 431 13.88 -15.40 4.76
N GLU A 432 13.80 -16.28 3.76
CA GLU A 432 14.76 -17.36 3.58
C GLU A 432 16.04 -16.92 2.85
N ASN A 433 16.05 -15.71 2.27
CA ASN A 433 17.16 -15.18 1.46
C ASN A 433 17.51 -16.10 0.27
N ASN A 434 16.48 -16.67 -0.36
CA ASN A 434 16.58 -17.60 -1.49
C ASN A 434 15.60 -17.22 -2.62
N PRO A 435 15.76 -16.03 -3.25
CA PRO A 435 14.84 -15.57 -4.29
C PRO A 435 14.81 -16.49 -5.52
N SER A 436 15.88 -17.24 -5.81
CA SER A 436 15.90 -18.19 -6.93
C SER A 436 14.99 -19.41 -6.75
N ALA A 437 14.46 -19.64 -5.53
CA ALA A 437 13.48 -20.68 -5.29
C ALA A 437 12.03 -20.21 -5.52
N ALA A 438 11.81 -18.89 -5.55
CA ALA A 438 10.51 -18.33 -5.91
C ALA A 438 10.27 -18.56 -7.41
N LEU A 439 9.11 -19.13 -7.74
CA LEU A 439 8.75 -19.44 -9.12
C LEU A 439 7.73 -18.46 -9.68
N CYS A 440 6.87 -17.91 -8.80
CA CYS A 440 6.06 -16.76 -9.11
C CYS A 440 6.93 -15.50 -8.99
N ASP A 441 6.61 -14.47 -9.77
CA ASP A 441 7.32 -13.19 -9.74
C ASP A 441 7.23 -12.58 -8.33
N VAL A 442 8.40 -12.37 -7.70
CA VAL A 442 8.52 -11.92 -6.31
C VAL A 442 8.07 -10.47 -6.16
N ASP A 443 8.33 -9.62 -7.15
CA ASP A 443 7.98 -8.21 -7.11
C ASP A 443 6.45 -8.09 -7.17
N ILE A 444 5.80 -8.82 -8.10
CA ILE A 444 4.33 -8.92 -8.15
C ILE A 444 3.77 -9.47 -6.83
N CYS A 445 4.36 -10.54 -6.28
CA CYS A 445 3.91 -11.11 -5.02
C CYS A 445 4.00 -10.10 -3.87
N LEU A 446 5.07 -9.30 -3.83
CA LEU A 446 5.27 -8.27 -2.80
C LEU A 446 4.26 -7.12 -2.96
N THR A 447 3.92 -6.75 -4.20
CA THR A 447 2.95 -5.69 -4.50
C THR A 447 1.56 -5.96 -3.92
N PHE A 448 1.14 -7.22 -3.72
CA PHE A 448 -0.09 -7.54 -2.98
C PHE A 448 -0.07 -6.96 -1.55
N PHE A 449 1.07 -7.08 -0.87
CA PHE A 449 1.26 -6.61 0.49
C PHE A 449 1.54 -5.11 0.54
N GLU A 450 2.28 -4.58 -0.43
CA GLU A 450 2.50 -3.13 -0.55
C GLU A 450 1.18 -2.40 -0.76
N ASN A 451 0.27 -2.93 -1.58
CA ASN A 451 -1.08 -2.38 -1.73
C ASN A 451 -1.85 -2.43 -0.40
N LEU A 452 -1.84 -3.57 0.31
CA LEU A 452 -2.47 -3.63 1.64
C LEU A 452 -1.92 -2.55 2.59
N VAL A 453 -0.60 -2.43 2.68
CA VAL A 453 0.08 -1.43 3.52
C VAL A 453 -0.30 -0.02 3.07
N ALA A 454 -0.30 0.25 1.77
CA ALA A 454 -0.52 1.59 1.25
C ALA A 454 -1.97 2.05 1.46
N TYR A 455 -2.96 1.17 1.28
CA TYR A 455 -4.35 1.46 1.61
C TYR A 455 -4.57 1.57 3.13
N ALA A 456 -3.89 0.77 3.96
CA ALA A 456 -3.90 0.93 5.42
C ALA A 456 -3.25 2.25 5.88
N GLN A 457 -2.28 2.74 5.10
CA GLN A 457 -1.69 4.07 5.24
C GLN A 457 -2.55 5.19 4.66
N ASP A 458 -3.81 4.97 4.24
CA ASP A 458 -4.69 6.01 3.66
C ASP A 458 -3.88 6.90 2.67
N ARG A 459 -3.01 6.28 1.87
CA ARG A 459 -2.16 6.98 0.90
C ARG A 459 -3.05 7.43 -0.27
N PRO A 460 -2.82 8.62 -0.85
CA PRO A 460 -3.62 9.08 -1.97
C PRO A 460 -3.53 8.12 -3.15
N VAL A 461 -4.69 7.69 -3.65
CA VAL A 461 -4.80 6.83 -4.83
C VAL A 461 -4.70 7.69 -6.08
N ILE A 462 -3.69 7.46 -6.90
CA ILE A 462 -3.43 8.20 -8.14
C ILE A 462 -3.80 7.31 -9.33
N GLY A 463 -4.77 7.78 -10.10
CA GLY A 463 -5.20 7.13 -11.34
C GLY A 463 -4.30 7.50 -12.52
N ILE A 464 -3.73 6.52 -13.20
CA ILE A 464 -3.05 6.72 -14.49
C ILE A 464 -4.11 6.61 -15.59
N SER A 465 -4.19 7.64 -16.45
CA SER A 465 -5.12 7.68 -17.58
C SER A 465 -4.94 6.49 -18.52
N TRP A 466 -6.04 5.91 -19.01
CA TRP A 466 -6.00 4.80 -19.97
C TRP A 466 -5.30 5.19 -21.25
N GLY A 467 -4.31 4.41 -21.67
CA GLY A 467 -4.04 4.25 -23.09
C GLY A 467 -2.94 3.28 -23.41
N GLY A 468 -3.39 2.08 -23.73
CA GLY A 468 -2.53 1.01 -24.22
C GLY A 468 -2.18 0.05 -23.10
N ASP A 469 -0.99 -0.50 -23.19
CA ASP A 469 -0.48 -1.47 -22.24
C ASP A 469 0.02 -0.75 -20.97
N PRO A 470 -0.41 -1.12 -19.75
CA PRO A 470 0.18 -0.59 -18.52
C PRO A 470 1.68 -0.76 -18.41
N ASP A 471 2.25 -1.75 -19.10
CA ASP A 471 3.70 -1.96 -19.19
C ASP A 471 4.43 -0.74 -19.78
N ASP A 472 3.73 0.09 -20.57
CA ASP A 472 4.28 1.32 -21.14
C ASP A 472 4.45 2.45 -20.09
N TYR A 473 3.94 2.27 -18.87
CA TYR A 473 3.90 3.32 -17.82
C TYR A 473 4.52 2.90 -16.49
N VAL A 474 5.29 1.81 -16.44
CA VAL A 474 5.92 1.29 -15.21
C VAL A 474 6.74 2.35 -14.48
N ASP A 475 7.44 3.22 -15.22
CA ASP A 475 8.19 4.34 -14.65
C ASP A 475 7.30 5.29 -13.84
N ILE A 476 6.17 5.73 -14.40
CA ILE A 476 5.17 6.57 -13.72
C ILE A 476 4.62 5.87 -12.49
N GLN A 477 4.31 4.56 -12.59
CA GLN A 477 3.82 3.78 -11.46
C GLN A 477 4.84 3.82 -10.29
N ASP A 478 6.10 3.53 -10.60
CA ASP A 478 7.17 3.50 -9.59
C ASP A 478 7.45 4.88 -9.01
N ILE A 479 7.40 5.94 -9.81
CA ILE A 479 7.55 7.31 -9.31
C ILE A 479 6.42 7.63 -8.32
N ILE A 480 5.16 7.33 -8.65
CA ILE A 480 4.01 7.56 -7.76
C ILE A 480 4.19 6.78 -6.45
N ARG A 481 4.57 5.50 -6.52
CA ARG A 481 4.84 4.65 -5.35
C ARG A 481 5.98 5.25 -4.49
N ASN A 482 7.06 5.73 -5.11
CA ASN A 482 8.21 6.32 -4.45
C ASN A 482 7.91 7.66 -3.76
N VAL A 483 6.98 8.46 -4.31
CA VAL A 483 6.60 9.76 -3.72
C VAL A 483 5.40 9.69 -2.77
N GLY A 484 4.92 8.48 -2.45
CA GLY A 484 3.91 8.28 -1.39
C GLY A 484 2.47 8.06 -1.87
N GLY A 485 2.22 7.87 -3.17
CA GLY A 485 0.89 7.54 -3.70
C GLY A 485 0.63 6.04 -3.83
N VAL A 486 -0.62 5.65 -4.02
CA VAL A 486 -1.04 4.32 -4.50
C VAL A 486 -1.34 4.44 -5.98
N VAL A 487 -0.97 3.46 -6.79
CA VAL A 487 -1.23 3.47 -8.23
C VAL A 487 -2.50 2.70 -8.53
N THR A 488 -3.30 3.22 -9.46
CA THR A 488 -4.34 2.44 -10.14
C THR A 488 -4.48 2.86 -11.59
N HIS A 489 -4.79 1.93 -12.49
CA HIS A 489 -5.07 2.26 -13.89
C HIS A 489 -6.55 2.60 -14.08
N LEU A 490 -6.81 3.76 -14.68
CA LEU A 490 -8.17 4.12 -15.02
C LEU A 490 -8.61 3.35 -16.27
N PRO A 491 -9.88 2.92 -16.32
CA PRO A 491 -10.41 2.24 -17.50
C PRO A 491 -10.52 3.22 -18.67
N GLN A 492 -10.68 2.68 -19.87
CA GLN A 492 -11.03 3.49 -21.05
C GLN A 492 -12.34 4.25 -20.80
N ILE A 493 -12.30 5.57 -20.95
CA ILE A 493 -13.45 6.44 -20.68
C ILE A 493 -14.25 6.67 -21.96
N ALA A 494 -15.44 6.08 -22.05
CA ALA A 494 -16.33 6.26 -23.20
C ALA A 494 -17.18 7.54 -23.15
N GLY A 495 -17.25 8.22 -22.00
CA GLY A 495 -18.09 9.40 -21.81
C GLY A 495 -17.92 10.08 -20.45
N TYR A 496 -18.53 11.27 -20.31
CA TYR A 496 -18.36 12.13 -19.14
C TYR A 496 -18.82 11.50 -17.81
N ASP A 497 -19.97 10.84 -17.79
CA ASP A 497 -20.47 10.21 -16.55
C ASP A 497 -19.54 9.07 -16.09
N ASN A 498 -19.03 8.26 -17.04
CA ASN A 498 -18.02 7.24 -16.76
C ASN A 498 -16.74 7.88 -16.18
N ALA A 499 -16.33 9.04 -16.68
CA ALA A 499 -15.19 9.78 -16.16
C ALA A 499 -15.43 10.19 -14.69
N VAL A 500 -16.58 10.77 -14.38
CA VAL A 500 -16.94 11.17 -13.01
C VAL A 500 -16.91 9.98 -12.06
N ASP A 501 -17.42 8.83 -12.49
CA ASP A 501 -17.40 7.61 -11.68
C ASP A 501 -15.99 7.04 -11.47
N ALA A 502 -15.13 7.14 -12.48
CA ALA A 502 -13.72 6.79 -12.35
C ALA A 502 -13.00 7.72 -11.37
N LEU A 503 -13.22 9.05 -11.48
CA LEU A 503 -12.59 10.05 -10.62
C LEU A 503 -13.03 10.02 -9.16
N ARG A 504 -14.19 9.42 -8.85
CA ARG A 504 -14.63 9.18 -7.46
C ARG A 504 -13.80 8.12 -6.74
N ARG A 505 -13.06 7.28 -7.49
CA ARG A 505 -12.30 6.15 -6.96
C ARG A 505 -10.83 6.45 -6.73
N VAL A 506 -10.37 7.62 -7.18
CA VAL A 506 -8.99 8.09 -7.08
C VAL A 506 -8.96 9.47 -6.47
N ASP A 507 -7.87 9.82 -5.83
CA ASP A 507 -7.65 11.09 -5.15
C ASP A 507 -7.02 12.13 -6.08
N GLY A 508 -6.23 11.68 -7.06
CA GLY A 508 -5.67 12.49 -8.15
C GLY A 508 -5.45 11.66 -9.42
N ILE A 509 -5.07 12.31 -10.52
CA ILE A 509 -4.78 11.63 -11.78
C ILE A 509 -3.49 12.11 -12.46
N VAL A 510 -2.82 11.19 -13.16
CA VAL A 510 -1.80 11.50 -14.15
C VAL A 510 -2.38 11.23 -15.54
N VAL A 511 -2.37 12.24 -16.42
CA VAL A 511 -2.69 12.07 -17.84
C VAL A 511 -1.39 12.00 -18.63
N THR A 512 -1.15 10.85 -19.26
CA THR A 512 0.14 10.49 -19.84
C THR A 512 0.41 11.18 -21.19
N GLY A 513 1.68 11.12 -21.63
CA GLY A 513 2.07 11.43 -23.01
C GLY A 513 1.51 10.42 -24.02
N GLY A 514 1.74 10.65 -25.32
CA GLY A 514 1.28 9.76 -26.39
C GLY A 514 1.34 10.38 -27.78
N GLU A 515 0.48 9.88 -28.66
CA GLU A 515 0.31 10.23 -30.07
C GLU A 515 -0.26 11.64 -30.32
N ASP A 516 -0.30 12.06 -31.58
CA ASP A 516 -0.95 13.33 -31.97
C ASP A 516 -2.45 13.34 -31.64
N ILE A 517 -3.01 14.53 -31.42
CA ILE A 517 -4.45 14.70 -31.12
C ILE A 517 -5.23 14.98 -32.40
N ASN A 518 -6.41 14.37 -32.55
CA ASN A 518 -7.30 14.59 -33.67
C ASN A 518 -7.70 16.09 -33.81
N PRO A 519 -7.36 16.76 -34.93
CA PRO A 519 -7.66 18.17 -35.13
C PRO A 519 -9.13 18.57 -35.12
N ASP A 520 -10.03 17.61 -35.35
CA ASP A 520 -11.48 17.86 -35.27
C ASP A 520 -11.90 18.34 -33.87
N LEU A 521 -11.18 17.90 -32.82
CA LEU A 521 -11.45 18.30 -31.43
C LEU A 521 -11.16 19.76 -31.14
N TYR A 522 -10.29 20.39 -31.91
CA TYR A 522 -10.03 21.82 -31.86
C TYR A 522 -10.40 22.54 -33.16
N GLY A 523 -11.24 21.93 -34.01
CA GLY A 523 -11.88 22.59 -35.16
C GLY A 523 -10.91 23.06 -36.24
N GLU A 524 -9.82 22.33 -36.47
CA GLU A 524 -8.86 22.61 -37.55
C GLU A 524 -8.82 21.49 -38.59
N GLU A 525 -8.40 21.82 -39.82
CA GLU A 525 -8.18 20.81 -40.86
C GLU A 525 -6.98 19.93 -40.51
N HIS A 526 -7.02 18.68 -40.97
CA HIS A 526 -5.98 17.71 -40.70
C HIS A 526 -4.72 18.03 -41.52
N SER A 527 -3.60 18.27 -40.84
CA SER A 527 -2.30 18.37 -41.48
C SER A 527 -1.88 17.03 -42.09
N ALA A 528 -1.22 17.08 -43.24
CA ALA A 528 -0.59 15.90 -43.83
C ALA A 528 0.62 15.39 -43.03
N LEU A 529 1.05 16.14 -42.01
CA LEU A 529 2.20 15.83 -41.14
C LEU A 529 1.80 15.23 -39.78
N LEU A 530 0.51 14.98 -39.56
CA LEU A 530 0.06 14.25 -38.37
C LEU A 530 0.70 12.86 -38.33
N GLU A 531 1.31 12.53 -37.20
CA GLU A 531 1.81 11.20 -36.89
C GLU A 531 0.68 10.36 -36.24
N ASP A 532 0.77 9.04 -36.34
CA ASP A 532 -0.06 8.08 -35.60
C ASP A 532 -1.60 8.26 -35.70
N ASN A 533 -2.08 8.73 -36.86
CA ASN A 533 -3.50 8.88 -37.18
C ASN A 533 -4.21 7.52 -37.32
N THR A 534 -4.65 6.96 -36.19
CA THR A 534 -5.24 5.62 -36.06
C THR A 534 -6.59 5.66 -35.33
N GLU A 535 -7.36 4.58 -35.42
CA GLU A 535 -8.62 4.43 -34.64
C GLU A 535 -8.35 4.39 -33.13
N TYR A 536 -7.22 3.78 -32.73
CA TYR A 536 -6.77 3.75 -31.35
C TYR A 536 -6.54 5.16 -30.79
N ARG A 537 -5.92 6.06 -31.57
CA ARG A 537 -5.78 7.48 -31.20
C ARG A 537 -7.15 8.11 -30.91
N ASP A 538 -8.16 7.89 -31.75
CA ASP A 538 -9.49 8.48 -31.53
C ASP A 538 -10.18 7.95 -30.26
N TRP A 539 -9.94 6.68 -29.92
CA TRP A 539 -10.37 6.10 -28.64
C TRP A 539 -9.68 6.75 -27.44
N ARG A 540 -8.36 6.98 -27.55
CA ARG A 540 -7.54 7.65 -26.53
C ARG A 540 -7.98 9.10 -26.36
N ASP A 541 -8.18 9.81 -27.46
CA ASP A 541 -8.70 11.17 -27.52
C ASP A 541 -10.04 11.29 -26.80
N THR A 542 -10.98 10.38 -27.09
CA THR A 542 -12.28 10.34 -26.40
C THR A 542 -12.12 10.11 -24.90
N SER A 543 -11.22 9.22 -24.52
CA SER A 543 -10.96 8.88 -23.11
C SER A 543 -10.42 10.09 -22.34
N ASP A 544 -9.31 10.67 -22.80
CA ASP A 544 -8.65 11.77 -22.09
C ASP A 544 -9.47 13.05 -22.13
N TYR A 545 -10.16 13.34 -23.23
CA TYR A 545 -11.04 14.51 -23.32
C TYR A 545 -12.10 14.48 -22.21
N ASN A 546 -12.79 13.35 -22.05
CA ASN A 546 -13.82 13.20 -21.02
C ASN A 546 -13.21 13.19 -19.61
N LEU A 547 -12.07 12.51 -19.42
CA LEU A 547 -11.37 12.42 -18.14
C LEU A 547 -10.90 13.80 -17.66
N ILE A 548 -10.18 14.55 -18.49
CA ILE A 548 -9.68 15.89 -18.16
C ILE A 548 -10.85 16.84 -17.92
N LYS A 549 -11.88 16.80 -18.77
CA LYS A 549 -13.06 17.66 -18.60
C LYS A 549 -13.76 17.42 -17.26
N ALA A 550 -13.94 16.15 -16.89
CA ALA A 550 -14.49 15.80 -15.58
C ALA A 550 -13.56 16.25 -14.46
N ALA A 551 -12.25 16.02 -14.56
CA ALA A 551 -11.27 16.38 -13.54
C ALA A 551 -11.25 17.89 -13.26
N VAL A 552 -11.30 18.72 -14.31
CA VAL A 552 -11.43 20.17 -14.20
C VAL A 552 -12.71 20.53 -13.47
N ASN A 553 -13.85 20.01 -13.91
CA ASN A 553 -15.18 20.36 -13.38
C ASN A 553 -15.38 19.90 -11.92
N THR A 554 -14.81 18.76 -11.53
CA THR A 554 -14.92 18.21 -10.17
C THR A 554 -13.77 18.62 -9.27
N ASN A 555 -12.88 19.51 -9.74
CA ASN A 555 -11.70 19.95 -9.02
C ASN A 555 -10.82 18.78 -8.52
N LYS A 556 -10.62 17.77 -9.38
CA LYS A 556 -9.75 16.63 -9.10
C LYS A 556 -8.29 17.01 -9.38
N PRO A 557 -7.36 16.82 -8.42
CA PRO A 557 -5.93 17.00 -8.65
C PRO A 557 -5.44 16.27 -9.90
N MET A 558 -4.75 16.98 -10.78
CA MET A 558 -4.32 16.45 -12.08
C MET A 558 -2.92 16.95 -12.47
N LEU A 559 -2.06 16.02 -12.91
CA LEU A 559 -0.83 16.27 -13.65
C LEU A 559 -1.00 15.75 -15.08
N ALA A 560 -0.87 16.60 -16.09
CA ALA A 560 -1.03 16.25 -17.49
C ALA A 560 0.29 16.43 -18.26
N ILE A 561 0.81 15.37 -18.85
CA ILE A 561 2.19 15.32 -19.37
C ILE A 561 2.18 15.22 -20.89
N CYS A 562 2.97 16.06 -21.56
CA CYS A 562 3.14 16.12 -23.01
C CYS A 562 1.80 16.19 -23.76
N ARG A 563 1.37 15.09 -24.39
CA ARG A 563 0.04 14.95 -24.99
C ARG A 563 -1.08 15.28 -24.02
N GLY A 564 -0.97 14.88 -22.75
CA GLY A 564 -1.91 15.23 -21.69
C GLY A 564 -2.08 16.74 -21.55
N MET A 565 -0.99 17.52 -21.56
CA MET A 565 -1.06 19.00 -21.52
C MET A 565 -1.76 19.55 -22.77
N GLN A 566 -1.46 19.00 -23.95
CA GLN A 566 -2.06 19.41 -25.21
C GLN A 566 -3.56 19.15 -25.21
N MET A 567 -4.00 17.97 -24.77
CA MET A 567 -5.41 17.63 -24.61
C MET A 567 -6.08 18.52 -23.57
N PHE A 568 -5.38 18.86 -22.48
CA PHE A 568 -5.90 19.79 -21.48
C PHE A 568 -6.18 21.17 -22.08
N ASN A 569 -5.26 21.69 -22.90
CA ASN A 569 -5.48 22.90 -23.67
C ASN A 569 -6.69 22.79 -24.61
N VAL A 570 -6.83 21.68 -25.35
CA VAL A 570 -7.96 21.42 -26.27
C VAL A 570 -9.30 21.33 -25.53
N VAL A 571 -9.36 20.62 -24.40
CA VAL A 571 -10.57 20.52 -23.54
C VAL A 571 -11.03 21.89 -23.06
N CYS A 572 -10.09 22.77 -22.73
CA CYS A 572 -10.36 24.17 -22.39
C CYS A 572 -10.68 25.06 -23.61
N GLY A 573 -10.77 24.51 -24.82
CA GLY A 573 -11.14 25.22 -26.05
C GLY A 573 -9.96 25.81 -26.84
N GLY A 574 -8.72 25.49 -26.45
CA GLY A 574 -7.51 25.91 -27.15
C GLY A 574 -7.30 25.20 -28.48
N GLY A 575 -6.27 25.61 -29.22
CA GLY A 575 -5.79 24.96 -30.45
C GLY A 575 -4.35 24.49 -30.32
N LEU A 576 -3.88 23.68 -31.27
CA LEU A 576 -2.51 23.16 -31.33
C LEU A 576 -1.81 23.64 -32.60
N ILE A 577 -0.49 23.76 -32.51
CA ILE A 577 0.38 23.75 -33.69
C ILE A 577 0.63 22.28 -34.03
N GLN A 578 0.15 21.83 -35.19
CA GLN A 578 0.19 20.42 -35.60
C GLN A 578 1.57 19.91 -36.04
N ASP A 579 2.46 20.80 -36.47
CA ASP A 579 3.86 20.48 -36.82
C ASP A 579 4.75 21.69 -36.52
N LEU A 580 5.50 21.60 -35.43
CA LEU A 580 6.38 22.67 -34.96
C LEU A 580 7.48 23.05 -35.97
N PRO A 581 8.17 22.11 -36.66
CA PRO A 581 9.12 22.46 -37.73
C PRO A 581 8.52 23.38 -38.80
N SER A 582 7.34 23.04 -39.33
CA SER A 582 6.65 23.83 -40.36
C SER A 582 6.22 25.19 -39.81
N TYR A 583 5.75 25.25 -38.57
CA TYR A 583 5.36 26.51 -37.93
C TYR A 583 6.54 27.47 -37.72
N LEU A 584 7.68 26.94 -37.27
CA LEU A 584 8.91 27.72 -37.10
C LEU A 584 9.54 28.11 -38.46
N GLY A 585 9.18 27.41 -39.54
CA GLY A 585 9.80 27.58 -40.85
C GLY A 585 11.24 27.05 -40.88
N THR A 586 11.56 26.09 -40.02
CA THR A 586 12.92 25.56 -39.83
C THR A 586 12.96 24.08 -40.15
N THR A 587 14.07 23.62 -40.75
CA THR A 587 14.34 22.19 -40.96
C THR A 587 15.76 21.90 -40.50
N GLY A 588 15.95 21.01 -39.52
CA GLY A 588 17.28 20.59 -39.07
C GLY A 588 17.50 20.72 -37.56
N ASP A 589 18.71 21.13 -37.16
CA ASP A 589 19.19 21.08 -35.77
C ASP A 589 18.38 21.98 -34.80
N GLU A 590 17.71 23.03 -35.30
CA GLU A 590 16.87 23.90 -34.47
C GLU A 590 15.63 23.20 -33.93
N TYR A 591 15.06 22.23 -34.65
CA TYR A 591 13.94 21.42 -34.15
C TYR A 591 14.42 20.32 -33.19
N LYS A 592 15.68 19.89 -33.29
CA LYS A 592 16.22 18.79 -32.46
C LYS A 592 16.24 19.11 -30.97
N VAL A 593 16.11 20.38 -30.58
CA VAL A 593 15.95 20.78 -29.17
C VAL A 593 14.57 20.38 -28.60
N HIS A 594 13.58 20.12 -29.45
CA HIS A 594 12.22 19.69 -29.07
C HIS A 594 12.02 18.17 -29.26
N ARG A 595 12.69 17.55 -30.24
CA ARG A 595 12.69 16.08 -30.45
C ARG A 595 13.94 15.59 -31.19
N ASN A 596 14.66 14.62 -30.64
CA ASN A 596 15.98 14.20 -31.17
C ASN A 596 16.15 12.68 -31.35
N ARG A 597 15.37 12.05 -32.24
CA ARG A 597 15.40 10.60 -32.47
C ARG A 597 16.85 10.07 -32.70
N PRO A 598 17.27 8.97 -32.03
CA PRO A 598 16.49 8.11 -31.13
C PRO A 598 16.51 8.54 -29.65
N ASN A 599 17.22 9.61 -29.28
CA ASN A 599 17.41 10.02 -27.89
C ASN A 599 16.41 11.12 -27.48
N TRP A 600 16.19 11.28 -26.18
CA TRP A 600 15.49 12.46 -25.66
C TRP A 600 16.17 13.74 -26.13
N ALA A 601 15.38 14.69 -26.64
CA ALA A 601 15.85 16.06 -26.74
C ALA A 601 15.94 16.66 -25.34
N ARG A 602 16.78 17.69 -25.19
CA ARG A 602 17.03 18.36 -23.91
C ARG A 602 17.06 19.86 -24.14
N HIS A 603 16.35 20.59 -23.31
CA HIS A 603 16.38 22.05 -23.32
C HIS A 603 16.08 22.62 -21.94
N ASP A 604 16.28 23.93 -21.79
CA ASP A 604 15.96 24.66 -20.57
C ASP A 604 14.57 25.32 -20.72
N ILE A 605 13.87 25.45 -19.60
CA ILE A 605 12.58 26.14 -19.52
C ILE A 605 12.66 27.31 -18.52
N ILE A 606 11.89 28.36 -18.78
CA ILE A 606 11.79 29.55 -17.94
C ILE A 606 10.39 29.61 -17.33
N ILE A 607 10.30 29.79 -16.01
CA ILE A 607 9.07 29.85 -15.24
C ILE A 607 8.71 31.31 -14.99
N GLY A 608 7.49 31.69 -15.38
CA GLY A 608 6.94 33.03 -15.14
C GLY A 608 6.53 33.25 -13.68
N ASP A 609 6.55 34.51 -13.24
CA ASP A 609 6.14 34.88 -11.87
C ASP A 609 4.65 34.67 -11.58
N ASN A 610 3.85 34.44 -12.63
CA ASN A 610 2.45 34.07 -12.53
C ASN A 610 2.24 32.57 -12.25
N ALA A 611 3.31 31.77 -12.23
CA ALA A 611 3.27 30.36 -11.85
C ALA A 611 2.89 30.17 -10.38
N LYS A 612 1.95 29.26 -10.12
CA LYS A 612 1.56 28.85 -8.77
C LYS A 612 2.31 27.58 -8.36
N TRP A 613 2.17 26.50 -9.12
CA TRP A 613 2.73 25.20 -8.75
C TRP A 613 4.12 24.99 -9.33
N MET A 614 4.38 25.42 -10.57
CA MET A 614 5.70 25.27 -11.20
C MET A 614 6.82 25.88 -10.35
N LYS A 615 6.57 27.05 -9.73
CA LYS A 615 7.53 27.76 -8.88
C LYS A 615 7.82 27.00 -7.58
N ASP A 616 6.80 26.41 -6.96
CA ASP A 616 6.95 25.62 -5.73
C ASP A 616 7.66 24.28 -6.00
N ILE A 617 7.37 23.64 -7.13
CA ILE A 617 7.95 22.36 -7.55
C ILE A 617 9.45 22.50 -7.84
N ILE A 618 9.82 23.57 -8.56
CA ILE A 618 11.19 23.78 -9.06
C ILE A 618 12.04 24.55 -8.05
N GLY A 619 11.43 25.48 -7.29
CA GLY A 619 12.15 26.34 -6.35
C GLY A 619 12.98 27.45 -7.00
N ASP A 620 12.87 27.63 -8.32
CA ASP A 620 13.57 28.65 -9.12
C ASP A 620 12.69 29.14 -10.28
N SER A 621 13.20 30.13 -11.02
CA SER A 621 12.64 30.76 -12.21
C SER A 621 13.05 30.09 -13.52
N TYR A 622 13.88 29.04 -13.47
CA TYR A 622 14.27 28.22 -14.62
C TYR A 622 14.52 26.77 -14.21
N LEU A 623 14.42 25.84 -15.15
CA LEU A 623 14.82 24.44 -14.97
C LEU A 623 15.61 23.99 -16.20
N MET A 624 16.75 23.35 -15.97
CA MET A 624 17.68 22.98 -17.04
C MET A 624 17.48 21.53 -17.50
N ASN A 625 17.74 21.29 -18.79
CA ASN A 625 17.80 19.95 -19.41
C ASN A 625 16.56 19.06 -19.24
N VAL A 626 15.35 19.64 -19.29
CA VAL A 626 14.12 18.83 -19.27
C VAL A 626 14.08 17.86 -20.46
N ALA A 627 13.50 16.66 -20.26
CA ALA A 627 13.35 15.66 -21.31
C ALA A 627 12.24 16.08 -22.28
N SER A 628 12.55 16.11 -23.58
CA SER A 628 11.61 16.59 -24.59
C SER A 628 11.42 15.58 -25.73
N TRP A 629 10.15 15.33 -26.06
CA TRP A 629 9.75 14.47 -27.18
C TRP A 629 8.42 14.90 -27.79
N HIS A 630 8.38 16.09 -28.39
CA HIS A 630 7.15 16.60 -28.99
C HIS A 630 7.39 17.30 -30.33
N HIS A 631 6.36 17.30 -31.15
CA HIS A 631 6.32 18.02 -32.43
C HIS A 631 5.02 18.80 -32.60
N GLN A 632 3.97 18.41 -31.86
CA GLN A 632 2.83 19.26 -31.57
C GLN A 632 3.06 20.07 -30.31
N VAL A 633 2.50 21.29 -30.26
CA VAL A 633 2.54 22.16 -29.07
C VAL A 633 1.25 22.98 -28.97
N ALA A 634 0.95 23.54 -27.79
CA ALA A 634 -0.16 24.48 -27.64
C ALA A 634 0.02 25.72 -28.53
N ASN A 635 -1.04 26.13 -29.23
CA ASN A 635 -1.00 27.33 -30.07
C ASN A 635 -1.05 28.59 -29.18
N PRO A 636 -0.01 29.45 -29.15
CA PRO A 636 0.03 30.63 -28.29
C PRO A 636 -1.04 31.67 -28.65
N GLY A 637 -1.53 31.68 -29.89
CA GLY A 637 -2.62 32.55 -30.32
C GLY A 637 -4.01 32.05 -29.90
N ARG A 638 -4.11 30.83 -29.35
CA ARG A 638 -5.37 30.18 -29.01
C ARG A 638 -5.20 29.22 -27.82
N VAL A 639 -4.79 29.77 -26.68
CA VAL A 639 -4.74 29.04 -25.41
C VAL A 639 -6.15 28.86 -24.85
N GLY A 640 -6.41 27.69 -24.26
CA GLY A 640 -7.70 27.33 -23.68
C GLY A 640 -8.15 28.27 -22.54
N GLN A 641 -9.46 28.39 -22.39
CA GLN A 641 -10.09 29.23 -21.38
C GLN A 641 -9.75 28.77 -19.96
N GLY A 642 -9.35 29.72 -19.10
CA GLY A 642 -9.03 29.48 -17.70
C GLY A 642 -7.61 28.94 -17.46
N LEU A 643 -6.86 28.64 -18.53
CA LEU A 643 -5.46 28.28 -18.44
C LEU A 643 -4.57 29.52 -18.33
N THR A 644 -3.64 29.48 -17.37
CA THR A 644 -2.54 30.42 -17.26
C THR A 644 -1.30 29.76 -17.88
N VAL A 645 -0.69 30.39 -18.88
CA VAL A 645 0.63 29.96 -19.37
C VAL A 645 1.69 30.41 -18.37
N VAL A 646 2.50 29.47 -17.89
CA VAL A 646 3.43 29.70 -16.77
C VAL A 646 4.87 29.32 -17.08
N SER A 647 5.14 28.62 -18.18
CA SER A 647 6.50 28.26 -18.59
C SER A 647 6.68 28.28 -20.09
N TYR A 648 7.87 28.67 -20.54
CA TYR A 648 8.28 28.67 -21.94
C TYR A 648 9.64 28.00 -22.12
N GLY A 649 9.81 27.27 -23.22
CA GLY A 649 11.06 26.69 -23.68
C GLY A 649 11.69 27.47 -24.84
N PRO A 650 12.65 26.88 -25.56
CA PRO A 650 13.21 27.48 -26.77
C PRO A 650 12.12 27.81 -27.80
N ASN A 651 12.35 28.87 -28.59
CA ASN A 651 11.41 29.33 -29.62
C ASN A 651 10.03 29.79 -29.09
N ASP A 652 9.97 30.23 -27.83
CA ASP A 652 8.75 30.66 -27.14
C ASP A 652 7.65 29.58 -27.13
N VAL A 653 8.04 28.31 -27.21
CA VAL A 653 7.13 27.17 -27.05
C VAL A 653 6.58 27.16 -25.62
N ILE A 654 5.27 26.99 -25.49
CA ILE A 654 4.60 26.86 -24.19
C ILE A 654 4.95 25.50 -23.60
N GLU A 655 5.60 25.51 -22.44
CA GLU A 655 6.09 24.31 -21.76
C GLU A 655 5.28 23.92 -20.51
N ALA A 656 4.48 24.84 -19.98
CA ALA A 656 3.54 24.52 -18.91
C ALA A 656 2.34 25.47 -18.86
N VAL A 657 1.19 24.90 -18.50
CA VAL A 657 -0.06 25.61 -18.25
C VAL A 657 -0.67 25.19 -16.92
N GLU A 658 -1.35 26.12 -16.26
CA GLU A 658 -2.01 25.89 -14.97
C GLU A 658 -3.47 26.32 -15.03
N TYR A 659 -4.39 25.47 -14.55
CA TYR A 659 -5.77 25.88 -14.28
C TYR A 659 -5.92 26.26 -12.82
N GLN A 660 -5.47 27.47 -12.48
CA GLN A 660 -5.24 27.93 -11.10
C GLN A 660 -6.50 28.05 -10.23
N ALA A 661 -7.69 27.96 -10.83
CA ALA A 661 -8.96 27.91 -10.11
C ALA A 661 -9.19 26.56 -9.40
N ASN A 662 -8.47 25.51 -9.79
CA ASN A 662 -8.50 24.21 -9.13
C ASN A 662 -7.46 24.11 -8.00
N THR A 663 -7.62 23.09 -7.15
CA THR A 663 -6.67 22.75 -6.07
C THR A 663 -5.29 22.45 -6.63
N PHE A 664 -5.24 21.61 -7.69
CA PHE A 664 -4.02 21.29 -8.45
C PHE A 664 -4.41 20.82 -9.86
N ALA A 665 -3.99 21.53 -10.90
CA ALA A 665 -4.24 21.17 -12.29
C ALA A 665 -3.13 21.72 -13.18
N LEU A 666 -2.04 20.96 -13.27
CA LEU A 666 -0.81 21.32 -13.95
C LEU A 666 -0.66 20.51 -15.23
N GLY A 667 -0.44 21.18 -16.34
CA GLY A 667 0.00 20.56 -17.59
C GLY A 667 1.44 20.96 -17.90
N VAL A 668 2.28 19.99 -18.28
CA VAL A 668 3.67 20.20 -18.73
C VAL A 668 3.90 19.55 -20.10
N GLN A 669 4.68 20.19 -20.97
CA GLN A 669 4.94 19.69 -22.33
C GLN A 669 6.13 18.71 -22.36
N PHE A 670 7.14 18.94 -21.53
CA PHE A 670 8.26 18.03 -21.29
C PHE A 670 7.84 16.81 -20.45
N HIS A 671 8.76 15.85 -20.30
CA HIS A 671 8.56 14.55 -19.65
C HIS A 671 9.34 14.44 -18.32
N PRO A 672 8.78 14.88 -17.17
CA PRO A 672 9.45 14.72 -15.88
C PRO A 672 9.69 13.24 -15.51
N GLU A 673 8.86 12.31 -15.99
CA GLU A 673 9.00 10.87 -15.75
C GLU A 673 10.33 10.30 -16.24
N ALA A 674 10.91 10.87 -17.29
CA ALA A 674 12.13 10.36 -17.92
C ALA A 674 13.39 10.45 -17.03
N ASP A 675 13.40 11.33 -16.03
CA ASP A 675 14.54 11.52 -15.12
C ASP A 675 14.20 11.28 -13.64
N ALA A 676 12.91 11.15 -13.27
CA ALA A 676 12.46 11.12 -11.87
C ALA A 676 12.93 9.90 -11.05
N LEU A 677 13.16 8.75 -11.70
CA LEU A 677 13.75 7.57 -11.06
C LEU A 677 15.29 7.64 -10.95
N GLY A 678 15.92 8.68 -11.53
CA GLY A 678 17.35 8.86 -11.53
C GLY A 678 18.10 7.91 -12.48
N GLY A 679 19.28 7.46 -12.07
CA GLY A 679 20.14 6.59 -12.89
C GLY A 679 21.10 7.35 -13.80
N SER A 680 21.96 6.60 -14.52
CA SER A 680 23.04 7.18 -15.32
C SER A 680 22.59 7.95 -16.56
N SER A 681 21.33 7.78 -16.97
CA SER A 681 20.70 8.49 -18.09
C SER A 681 19.99 9.77 -17.67
N ALA A 682 19.80 10.00 -16.37
CA ALA A 682 19.13 11.20 -15.87
C ALA A 682 19.99 12.43 -16.11
N VAL A 683 19.39 13.47 -16.69
CA VAL A 683 20.09 14.74 -16.98
C VAL A 683 19.49 15.91 -16.20
N CYS A 684 18.15 15.98 -16.12
CA CYS A 684 17.48 16.85 -15.16
C CYS A 684 17.69 16.28 -13.74
N ASP A 685 17.67 17.16 -12.72
CA ASP A 685 17.73 16.73 -11.32
C ASP A 685 16.56 15.77 -11.01
N PRO A 686 16.83 14.50 -10.67
CA PRO A 686 15.79 13.51 -10.39
C PRO A 686 14.86 13.91 -9.24
N ALA A 687 15.39 14.62 -8.23
CA ALA A 687 14.59 15.07 -7.10
C ALA A 687 13.57 16.15 -7.52
N VAL A 688 13.98 17.05 -8.42
CA VAL A 688 13.08 18.07 -8.98
C VAL A 688 12.07 17.43 -9.93
N ALA A 689 12.49 16.47 -10.77
CA ALA A 689 11.59 15.72 -11.64
C ALA A 689 10.54 14.94 -10.85
N ALA A 690 10.93 14.29 -9.75
CA ALA A 690 10.00 13.62 -8.85
C ALA A 690 9.05 14.59 -8.10
N ASN A 691 9.41 15.86 -7.93
CA ASN A 691 8.56 16.84 -7.24
C ASN A 691 7.24 17.11 -7.99
N PHE A 692 7.17 16.89 -9.30
CA PHE A 692 5.92 17.01 -10.08
C PHE A 692 4.87 16.01 -9.59
N PHE A 693 5.27 14.75 -9.44
CA PHE A 693 4.42 13.67 -8.92
C PHE A 693 4.17 13.83 -7.43
N ARG A 694 5.18 14.25 -6.66
CA ARG A 694 5.03 14.54 -5.23
C ARG A 694 3.99 15.64 -5.00
N SER A 695 3.99 16.70 -5.80
CA SER A 695 3.02 17.78 -5.70
C SER A 695 1.61 17.29 -5.99
N LEU A 696 1.43 16.43 -7.02
CA LEU A 696 0.14 15.77 -7.26
C LEU A 696 -0.33 14.97 -6.05
N VAL A 697 0.51 14.09 -5.50
CA VAL A 697 0.17 13.26 -4.33
C VAL A 697 -0.17 14.11 -3.11
N GLN A 698 0.58 15.18 -2.85
CA GLN A 698 0.30 16.10 -1.74
C GLN A 698 -1.04 16.81 -1.86
N HIS A 699 -1.44 17.22 -3.07
CA HIS A 699 -2.72 17.88 -3.30
C HIS A 699 -3.90 16.91 -3.42
N ALA A 700 -3.63 15.62 -3.63
CA ALA A 700 -4.61 14.54 -3.60
C ALA A 700 -5.00 14.13 -2.17
N ASN A 701 -4.15 14.37 -1.18
CA ASN A 701 -4.33 13.97 0.22
C ASN A 701 -5.25 14.89 1.05
#